data_AF-A0A5C7ZWZ9-F1
#
_entry.id   AF-A0A5C7ZWZ9-F1
#
_cell.length_a   1.000
_cell.length_b   1.000
_cell.length_c   1.000
_cell.angle_alpha   90.00
_cell.angle_beta   90.00
_cell.angle_gamma   90.00
#
_symmetry.space_group_name_H-M   'P 1'
#
loop_
_entity.id
_entity.type
_entity.pdbx_description
1 polymer ?
#
loop_
_entity_poly.entity_id
_entity_poly.type
_entity_poly.pdbx_seq_one_letter_code
_entity_poly.pdbx_strand_id
1 'polypeptide(L)'
;MSNQAPDFSCRPYVVLDMPLLAGVEILHPEQVVLRMQQASASEDMGSFCYQRRSPERRFGTRVRPGIRMVDLSSFMPERVESIRKAIGFFSDLMSDGGLSLASVAGVVNAFKPLLDWADANGYSNCLEGGEATLVAFRAYVASVEERYRRHEMEAPSALRIQIYACQILEGITGATDLSRGVRLVRTKQNPLAGTEPASEQDFASTLSLCASLFRGLSTLVLESRPYPYKLAMPKSLGWQDAFLWTFPTTRWCFPPHLWNEIEDEACPLNRAFDYQHGQVSDVNTIWRHYAYTSQRGLLESNGRRGANKAIKGARERIAEANRNPRDIHRLRAAMNAHNAFVLLFLAQTGLNFTVVKNLEWSGEIPAGAFQQGFREIKWRASGKVVSAMIRARFLPDLKRFIELRTFLLNGQDCRYLFVSLGSDFKAIPCQIAGSMLTAQFELFRKINPEIRWISAQKIRATFHDWYNRNVEQAITAQITGHTEETINKHYQAGSPVAQREELSNFFDKVSEKVLKPQTIAPKGVDIGGEEGPLGTCSAPHSPVAVAGDVPVSPDCQNQNGCLFCRKHLVTADEKDIRKLASCAYVIRQTIYLPDAEAHFKPVLEVIDELLVEIGTFEGCADLVETVTHDVYENGNLDPYWSQKLSLLDSLEILA
;
A
#
# COMPACT_ATOMS: atom_id res chain seq x y z
N MET A 1 22.41 52.09 -19.24
CA MET A 1 21.37 52.11 -18.18
C MET A 1 21.87 51.24 -17.04
N SER A 2 21.89 51.78 -15.82
CA SER A 2 22.49 51.18 -14.62
C SER A 2 21.87 49.83 -14.29
N ASN A 3 22.68 48.77 -14.25
CA ASN A 3 22.28 47.41 -13.88
C ASN A 3 22.42 47.27 -12.35
N GLN A 4 21.56 47.95 -11.60
CA GLN A 4 21.42 47.70 -10.16
C GLN A 4 20.70 46.36 -9.97
N ALA A 5 21.26 45.49 -9.14
CA ALA A 5 20.59 44.26 -8.73
C ALA A 5 19.24 44.63 -8.08
N PRO A 6 18.15 43.89 -8.37
CA PRO A 6 16.84 44.19 -7.82
C PRO A 6 16.87 44.14 -6.29
N ASP A 7 16.48 45.24 -5.65
CA ASP A 7 16.33 45.33 -4.20
C ASP A 7 15.00 44.70 -3.79
N PHE A 8 15.04 43.46 -3.33
CA PHE A 8 13.86 42.74 -2.88
C PHE A 8 13.54 43.12 -1.44
N SER A 9 12.29 43.51 -1.18
CA SER A 9 11.82 43.88 0.16
C SER A 9 10.48 43.23 0.50
N CYS A 10 10.15 43.21 1.79
CA CYS A 10 8.87 42.73 2.27
C CYS A 10 7.81 43.82 2.12
N ARG A 11 6.64 43.47 1.59
CA ARG A 11 5.49 44.35 1.44
C ARG A 11 4.45 44.11 2.54
N PRO A 12 3.56 45.08 2.84
CA PRO A 12 2.42 44.85 3.72
C PRO A 12 1.57 43.67 3.24
N TYR A 13 1.05 42.87 4.17
CA TYR A 13 0.22 41.72 3.82
C TYR A 13 -0.92 41.48 4.83
N VAL A 14 -1.99 40.86 4.34
CA VAL A 14 -3.15 40.40 5.10
C VAL A 14 -3.45 38.95 4.71
N VAL A 15 -3.77 38.12 5.69
CA VAL A 15 -4.15 36.72 5.46
C VAL A 15 -5.65 36.59 5.35
N LEU A 16 -6.13 36.01 4.25
CA LEU A 16 -7.55 35.68 4.03
C LEU A 16 -7.74 34.18 4.02
N ASP A 17 -8.79 33.71 4.69
CA ASP A 17 -9.20 32.31 4.66
C ASP A 17 -10.07 32.01 3.43
N MET A 18 -9.85 30.85 2.82
CA MET A 18 -10.62 30.36 1.68
C MET A 18 -11.57 29.22 2.07
N PRO A 19 -12.79 29.14 1.50
CA PRO A 19 -13.38 30.09 0.54
C PRO A 19 -13.69 31.45 1.21
N LEU A 20 -13.77 32.51 0.40
CA LEU A 20 -14.17 33.82 0.90
C LEU A 20 -15.60 33.76 1.46
N LEU A 21 -15.84 34.50 2.54
CA LEU A 21 -17.20 34.68 3.06
C LEU A 21 -18.03 35.51 2.06
N ALA A 22 -19.32 35.20 1.96
CA ALA A 22 -20.23 35.93 1.09
C ALA A 22 -20.21 37.44 1.42
N GLY A 23 -20.04 38.28 0.40
CA GLY A 23 -20.00 39.74 0.54
C GLY A 23 -18.65 40.34 0.95
N VAL A 24 -17.57 39.55 1.04
CA VAL A 24 -16.22 40.09 1.28
C VAL A 24 -15.70 40.79 0.02
N GLU A 25 -15.41 42.08 0.14
CA GLU A 25 -14.77 42.88 -0.90
C GLU A 25 -13.26 43.04 -0.64
N ILE A 26 -12.43 42.75 -1.65
CA ILE A 26 -10.97 42.84 -1.54
C ILE A 26 -10.50 44.17 -2.10
N LEU A 27 -10.24 45.14 -1.22
CA LEU A 27 -9.78 46.47 -1.61
C LEU A 27 -8.30 46.50 -2.02
N HIS A 28 -7.45 45.73 -1.33
CA HIS A 28 -5.99 45.69 -1.54
C HIS A 28 -5.46 44.29 -1.94
N PRO A 29 -5.75 43.79 -3.16
CA PRO A 29 -5.28 42.49 -3.64
C PRO A 29 -3.76 42.29 -3.53
N GLU A 30 -2.97 43.34 -3.70
CA GLU A 30 -1.50 43.36 -3.60
C GLU A 30 -0.97 42.96 -2.22
N GLN A 31 -1.82 43.02 -1.19
CA GLN A 31 -1.50 42.63 0.19
C GLN A 31 -1.99 41.21 0.52
N VAL A 32 -2.76 40.55 -0.36
CA VAL A 32 -3.47 39.33 0.02
C VAL A 32 -2.56 38.10 0.04
N VAL A 33 -2.65 37.34 1.12
CA VAL A 33 -2.12 35.98 1.27
C VAL A 33 -3.29 35.04 1.54
N LEU A 34 -3.45 34.01 0.72
CA LEU A 34 -4.53 33.03 0.88
C LEU A 34 -4.11 31.90 1.82
N ARG A 35 -5.00 31.56 2.76
CA ARG A 35 -4.90 30.39 3.62
C ARG A 35 -6.04 29.43 3.30
N MET A 36 -5.69 28.28 2.73
CA MET A 36 -6.67 27.22 2.46
C MET A 36 -6.94 26.45 3.75
N GLN A 37 -8.21 26.24 4.10
CA GLN A 37 -8.56 25.40 5.25
C GLN A 37 -7.93 24.00 5.09
N GLN A 38 -7.29 23.50 6.14
CA GLN A 38 -6.56 22.21 6.19
C GLN A 38 -5.24 22.12 5.40
N ALA A 39 -4.82 23.15 4.65
CA ALA A 39 -3.50 23.16 4.03
C ALA A 39 -2.42 23.61 5.03
N SER A 40 -1.23 23.01 4.92
CA SER A 40 -0.06 23.40 5.71
C SER A 40 0.62 24.68 5.21
N ALA A 41 0.30 25.14 4.01
CA ALA A 41 0.95 26.26 3.32
C ALA A 41 -0.06 27.34 2.91
N SER A 42 0.38 28.59 2.99
CA SER A 42 -0.31 29.79 2.52
C SER A 42 0.23 30.22 1.16
N GLU A 43 -0.64 30.70 0.28
CA GLU A 43 -0.24 31.19 -1.05
C GLU A 43 -0.28 32.72 -1.14
N ASP A 44 0.84 33.31 -1.53
CA ASP A 44 1.06 34.76 -1.48
C ASP A 44 0.61 35.44 -2.78
N MET A 45 -0.70 35.58 -2.94
CA MET A 45 -1.34 36.07 -4.17
C MET A 45 -0.96 37.51 -4.51
N GLY A 46 -0.89 38.39 -3.52
CA GLY A 46 -0.56 39.80 -3.72
C GLY A 46 0.85 40.02 -4.27
N SER A 47 1.75 39.04 -4.13
CA SER A 47 3.10 39.13 -4.70
C SER A 47 3.06 39.21 -6.22
N PHE A 48 2.04 38.64 -6.86
CA PHE A 48 1.89 38.64 -8.32
C PHE A 48 1.51 40.00 -8.90
N CYS A 49 1.12 40.98 -8.07
CA CYS A 49 0.99 42.38 -8.50
C CYS A 49 2.34 43.06 -8.83
N TYR A 50 3.46 42.39 -8.59
CA TYR A 50 4.81 42.90 -8.84
C TYR A 50 5.50 42.01 -9.87
N GLN A 51 6.06 42.58 -10.93
CA GLN A 51 6.72 41.83 -12.01
C GLN A 51 7.95 41.06 -11.51
N ARG A 52 8.77 41.69 -10.65
CA ARG A 52 10.02 41.11 -10.14
C ARG A 52 9.83 40.65 -8.69
N ARG A 53 10.05 39.35 -8.46
CA ARG A 53 9.86 38.68 -7.17
C ARG A 53 11.07 37.80 -6.83
N SER A 54 11.40 37.68 -5.55
CA SER A 54 12.52 36.83 -5.12
C SER A 54 12.29 35.35 -5.51
N PRO A 55 13.34 34.65 -5.98
CA PRO A 55 13.29 33.22 -6.28
C PRO A 55 13.51 32.34 -5.03
N GLU A 56 13.86 32.93 -3.89
CA GLU A 56 14.23 32.18 -2.69
C GLU A 56 13.08 31.32 -2.14
N ARG A 57 13.45 30.16 -1.57
CA ARG A 57 12.48 29.28 -0.89
C ARG A 57 11.93 29.98 0.35
N ARG A 58 10.60 29.98 0.46
CA ARG A 58 9.87 30.55 1.59
C ARG A 58 9.60 29.45 2.61
N PHE A 59 9.90 29.72 3.88
CA PHE A 59 9.48 28.89 4.99
C PHE A 59 8.31 29.58 5.70
N GLY A 60 7.12 29.02 5.54
CA GLY A 60 5.91 29.44 6.25
C GLY A 60 5.42 28.35 7.19
N THR A 61 4.71 28.75 8.23
CA THR A 61 3.92 27.86 9.09
C THR A 61 2.44 28.21 8.94
N ARG A 62 1.55 27.39 9.51
CA ARG A 62 0.11 27.71 9.54
C ARG A 62 -0.19 29.03 10.27
N VAL A 63 0.65 29.42 11.22
CA VAL A 63 0.50 30.64 12.05
C VAL A 63 1.19 31.85 11.42
N ARG A 64 2.35 31.65 10.78
CA ARG A 64 3.11 32.70 10.09
C ARG A 64 3.27 32.35 8.61
N PRO A 65 2.55 33.03 7.70
CA PRO A 65 2.64 32.74 6.27
C PRO A 65 4.05 33.02 5.72
N GLY A 66 4.45 32.27 4.70
CA GLY A 66 5.69 32.52 3.97
C GLY A 66 5.50 33.64 2.94
N ILE A 67 5.96 34.85 3.26
CA ILE A 67 5.83 36.03 2.38
C ILE A 67 6.93 36.03 1.33
N ARG A 68 6.56 36.32 0.08
CA ARG A 68 7.50 36.49 -1.02
C ARG A 68 7.96 37.95 -1.08
N MET A 69 9.27 38.16 -0.99
CA MET A 69 9.86 39.47 -1.20
C MET A 69 9.71 39.90 -2.67
N VAL A 70 9.45 41.18 -2.87
CA VAL A 70 9.20 41.78 -4.18
C VAL A 70 10.09 43.00 -4.38
N ASP A 71 10.39 43.33 -5.63
CA ASP A 71 10.95 44.64 -5.95
C ASP A 71 9.79 45.63 -6.04
N LEU A 72 9.71 46.55 -5.08
CA LEU A 72 8.61 47.51 -4.99
C LEU A 72 8.52 48.42 -6.23
N SER A 73 9.63 48.65 -6.94
CA SER A 73 9.65 49.42 -8.19
C SER A 73 9.03 48.67 -9.38
N SER A 74 8.77 47.37 -9.23
CA SER A 74 8.18 46.51 -10.26
C SER A 74 6.66 46.33 -10.12
N PHE A 75 6.01 47.17 -9.31
CA PHE A 75 4.56 47.14 -9.14
C PHE A 75 3.83 47.42 -10.45
N MET A 76 2.84 46.58 -10.78
CA MET A 76 2.01 46.65 -11.98
C MET A 76 0.57 46.96 -11.58
N PRO A 77 0.13 48.24 -11.63
CA PRO A 77 -1.23 48.63 -11.27
C PRO A 77 -2.31 47.84 -12.03
N GLU A 78 -2.06 47.53 -13.30
CA GLU A 78 -2.91 46.73 -14.17
C GLU A 78 -3.17 45.31 -13.65
N ARG A 79 -2.24 44.74 -12.87
CA ARG A 79 -2.41 43.40 -12.29
C ARG A 79 -3.29 43.37 -11.06
N VAL A 80 -3.50 44.50 -10.38
CA VAL A 80 -4.27 44.54 -9.12
C VAL A 80 -5.68 44.00 -9.35
N GLU A 81 -6.33 44.43 -10.44
CA GLU A 81 -7.66 43.95 -10.82
C GLU A 81 -7.64 42.48 -11.23
N SER A 82 -6.66 42.06 -12.04
CA SER A 82 -6.54 40.65 -12.46
C SER A 82 -6.30 39.70 -11.28
N ILE A 83 -5.51 40.12 -10.28
CA ILE A 83 -5.29 39.34 -9.05
C ILE A 83 -6.54 39.32 -8.18
N ARG A 84 -7.31 40.42 -8.10
CA ARG A 84 -8.63 40.44 -7.45
C ARG A 84 -9.55 39.40 -8.08
N LYS A 85 -9.67 39.40 -9.41
CA LYS A 85 -10.46 38.42 -10.17
C LYS A 85 -9.96 36.99 -9.95
N ALA A 86 -8.65 36.77 -9.89
CA ALA A 86 -8.08 35.46 -9.59
C ALA A 86 -8.47 34.92 -8.21
N ILE A 87 -8.42 35.78 -7.19
CA ILE A 87 -8.83 35.39 -5.84
C ILE A 87 -10.33 35.04 -5.80
N GLY A 88 -11.18 35.85 -6.47
CA GLY A 88 -12.60 35.57 -6.64
C GLY A 88 -12.85 34.23 -7.33
N PHE A 89 -12.25 34.04 -8.51
CA PHE A 89 -12.33 32.79 -9.27
C PHE A 89 -11.95 31.55 -8.45
N PHE A 90 -10.86 31.61 -7.68
CA PHE A 90 -10.48 30.49 -6.81
C PHE A 90 -11.46 30.24 -5.67
N SER A 91 -12.13 31.27 -5.18
CA SER A 91 -13.21 31.15 -4.20
C SER A 91 -14.44 30.50 -4.83
N ASP A 92 -14.83 30.92 -6.02
CA ASP A 92 -16.01 30.43 -6.73
C ASP A 92 -15.85 28.96 -7.13
N LEU A 93 -14.63 28.53 -7.48
CA LEU A 93 -14.33 27.11 -7.71
C LEU A 93 -14.63 26.23 -6.48
N MET A 94 -14.51 26.78 -5.26
CA MET A 94 -14.81 26.06 -4.02
C MET A 94 -16.29 26.10 -3.66
N SER A 95 -16.93 27.26 -3.80
CA SER A 95 -18.32 27.49 -3.39
C SER A 95 -19.31 26.92 -4.41
N ASP A 96 -19.18 27.35 -5.68
CA ASP A 96 -20.16 27.09 -6.73
C ASP A 96 -19.70 25.99 -7.69
N GLY A 97 -18.39 25.87 -7.91
CA GLY A 97 -17.79 24.87 -8.79
C GLY A 97 -17.80 23.44 -8.23
N GLY A 98 -18.16 23.26 -6.96
CA GLY A 98 -18.22 21.95 -6.30
C GLY A 98 -16.88 21.21 -6.21
N LEU A 99 -15.75 21.88 -6.47
CA LEU A 99 -14.43 21.27 -6.40
C LEU A 99 -13.97 21.12 -4.95
N SER A 100 -13.29 20.01 -4.67
CA SER A 100 -12.68 19.81 -3.36
C SER A 100 -11.59 20.86 -3.09
N LEU A 101 -11.38 21.22 -1.81
CA LEU A 101 -10.30 22.12 -1.39
C LEU A 101 -8.92 21.68 -1.93
N ALA A 102 -8.68 20.37 -2.02
CA ALA A 102 -7.43 19.83 -2.56
C ALA A 102 -7.28 20.08 -4.07
N SER A 103 -8.37 19.96 -4.83
CA SER A 103 -8.39 20.24 -6.27
C SER A 103 -8.10 21.71 -6.54
N VAL A 104 -8.75 22.62 -5.79
CA VAL A 104 -8.53 24.06 -5.93
C VAL A 104 -7.12 24.44 -5.50
N ALA A 105 -6.58 23.86 -4.42
CA ALA A 105 -5.17 24.05 -4.05
C ALA A 105 -4.22 23.62 -5.18
N GLY A 106 -4.54 22.56 -5.94
CA GLY A 106 -3.81 22.16 -7.14
C GLY A 106 -3.82 23.23 -8.24
N VAL A 107 -4.97 23.86 -8.48
CA VAL A 107 -5.12 24.96 -9.44
C VAL A 107 -4.33 26.19 -8.99
N VAL A 108 -4.46 26.61 -7.72
CA VAL A 108 -3.70 27.76 -7.17
C VAL A 108 -2.20 27.50 -7.21
N ASN A 109 -1.74 26.29 -6.91
CA ASN A 109 -0.32 25.93 -7.02
C ASN A 109 0.22 25.97 -8.46
N ALA A 110 -0.65 25.81 -9.47
CA ALA A 110 -0.27 25.95 -10.87
C ALA A 110 -0.21 27.43 -11.33
N PHE A 111 -0.88 28.34 -10.62
CA PHE A 111 -0.87 29.78 -10.92
C PHE A 111 0.53 30.39 -10.79
N LYS A 112 1.25 30.04 -9.71
CA LYS A 112 2.60 30.55 -9.46
C LYS A 112 3.59 30.30 -10.60
N PRO A 113 3.85 29.03 -11.01
CA PRO A 113 4.83 28.76 -12.06
C PRO A 113 4.41 29.33 -13.42
N LEU A 114 3.11 29.50 -13.68
CA LEU A 114 2.62 30.19 -14.87
C LEU A 114 3.05 31.66 -14.88
N LEU A 115 2.78 32.41 -13.81
CA LEU A 115 3.10 33.84 -13.72
C LEU A 115 4.61 34.09 -13.64
N ASP A 116 5.34 33.28 -12.87
CA ASP A 116 6.80 33.37 -12.80
C ASP A 116 7.45 33.12 -14.18
N TRP A 117 6.93 32.15 -14.94
CA TRP A 117 7.38 31.93 -16.31
C TRP A 117 6.99 33.08 -17.23
N ALA A 118 5.77 33.59 -17.13
CA ALA A 118 5.27 34.65 -18.01
C ALA A 118 6.12 35.92 -17.86
N ASP A 119 6.40 36.33 -16.61
CA ASP A 119 7.25 37.49 -16.32
C ASP A 119 8.68 37.31 -16.84
N ALA A 120 9.27 36.12 -16.64
CA ALA A 120 10.62 35.83 -17.10
C ALA A 120 10.76 35.80 -18.64
N ASN A 121 9.67 35.60 -19.37
CA ASN A 121 9.66 35.47 -20.83
C ASN A 121 8.98 36.65 -21.54
N GLY A 122 8.72 37.75 -20.84
CA GLY A 122 8.14 38.97 -21.44
C GLY A 122 6.62 38.95 -21.64
N TYR A 123 5.91 37.96 -21.10
CA TYR A 123 4.44 37.83 -21.16
C TYR A 123 3.77 38.38 -19.89
N SER A 124 4.26 39.51 -19.37
CA SER A 124 3.79 40.05 -18.08
C SER A 124 2.31 40.49 -18.12
N ASN A 125 1.79 40.76 -19.31
CA ASN A 125 0.40 41.11 -19.59
C ASN A 125 -0.53 39.90 -19.83
N CYS A 126 -0.11 38.67 -19.51
CA CYS A 126 -0.90 37.46 -19.77
C CYS A 126 -2.30 37.43 -19.12
N LEU A 127 -2.59 38.32 -18.16
CA LEU A 127 -3.88 38.42 -17.46
C LEU A 127 -4.77 39.58 -17.94
N GLU A 128 -4.43 40.27 -19.03
CA GLU A 128 -5.22 41.40 -19.56
C GLU A 128 -6.43 40.93 -20.40
N GLY A 129 -6.46 39.67 -20.82
CA GLY A 129 -7.46 39.13 -21.74
C GLY A 129 -7.09 39.30 -23.21
N GLY A 130 -7.99 38.88 -24.10
CA GLY A 130 -7.83 39.00 -25.56
C GLY A 130 -6.56 38.34 -26.09
N GLU A 131 -5.90 39.02 -27.05
CA GLU A 131 -4.74 38.49 -27.77
C GLU A 131 -3.52 38.28 -26.85
N ALA A 132 -3.31 39.14 -25.86
CA ALA A 132 -2.19 39.05 -24.92
C ALA A 132 -2.22 37.72 -24.15
N THR A 133 -3.41 37.34 -23.64
CA THR A 133 -3.63 36.07 -22.95
C THR A 133 -3.46 34.88 -23.90
N LEU A 134 -3.97 34.96 -25.13
CA LEU A 134 -3.85 33.90 -26.13
C LEU A 134 -2.39 33.61 -26.50
N VAL A 135 -1.61 34.65 -26.80
CA VAL A 135 -0.19 34.53 -27.15
C VAL A 135 0.59 33.96 -25.97
N ALA A 136 0.37 34.47 -24.76
CA ALA A 136 1.02 33.97 -23.55
C ALA A 136 0.70 32.50 -23.28
N PHE A 137 -0.58 32.10 -23.43
CA PHE A 137 -1.00 30.71 -23.27
C PHE A 137 -0.31 29.78 -24.27
N ARG A 138 -0.30 30.14 -25.56
CA ARG A 138 0.37 29.34 -26.61
C ARG A 138 1.86 29.19 -26.33
N ALA A 139 2.53 30.28 -25.95
CA ALA A 139 3.95 30.24 -25.62
C ALA A 139 4.22 29.40 -24.36
N TYR A 140 3.35 29.47 -23.34
CA TYR A 140 3.47 28.64 -22.14
C TYR A 140 3.30 27.17 -22.45
N VAL A 141 2.27 26.80 -23.23
CA VAL A 141 2.00 25.42 -23.65
C VAL A 141 3.19 24.85 -24.42
N ALA A 142 3.77 25.63 -25.34
CA ALA A 142 4.97 25.23 -26.08
C ALA A 142 6.17 25.00 -25.15
N SER A 143 6.36 25.85 -24.13
CA SER A 143 7.42 25.67 -23.13
C SER A 143 7.24 24.38 -22.31
N VAL A 144 5.99 24.04 -21.95
CA VAL A 144 5.67 22.81 -21.23
C VAL A 144 5.90 21.59 -22.12
N GLU A 145 5.54 21.67 -23.40
CA GLU A 145 5.80 20.61 -24.37
C GLU A 145 7.31 20.36 -24.55
N GLU A 146 8.11 21.42 -24.62
CA GLU A 146 9.57 21.30 -24.74
C GLU A 146 10.21 20.67 -23.48
N ARG A 147 9.74 21.03 -22.29
CA ARG A 147 10.17 20.38 -21.04
C ARG A 147 9.78 18.90 -20.99
N TYR A 148 8.59 18.56 -21.50
CA TYR A 148 8.15 17.18 -21.66
C TYR A 148 9.04 16.41 -22.65
N ARG A 149 9.36 16.98 -23.81
CA ARG A 149 10.26 16.37 -24.81
C ARG A 149 11.68 16.14 -24.28
N ARG A 150 12.15 17.01 -23.38
CA ARG A 150 13.43 16.87 -22.68
C ARG A 150 13.37 15.90 -21.48
N HIS A 151 12.27 15.17 -21.32
CA HIS A 151 12.05 14.20 -20.23
C HIS A 151 12.17 14.79 -18.81
N GLU A 152 11.91 16.09 -18.64
CA GLU A 152 11.89 16.72 -17.32
C GLU A 152 10.60 16.42 -16.55
N MET A 153 9.56 15.92 -17.23
CA MET A 153 8.27 15.58 -16.65
C MET A 153 7.52 14.53 -17.46
N GLU A 154 6.60 13.82 -16.80
CA GLU A 154 5.73 12.83 -17.41
C GLU A 154 4.54 13.45 -18.17
N ALA A 155 4.02 12.73 -19.18
CA ALA A 155 2.91 13.20 -20.02
C ALA A 155 1.64 13.63 -19.23
N PRO A 156 1.18 12.88 -18.20
CA PRO A 156 0.04 13.32 -17.38
C PRO A 156 0.31 14.61 -16.61
N SER A 157 1.54 14.82 -16.15
CA SER A 157 1.94 16.04 -15.45
C SER A 157 1.96 17.24 -16.40
N ALA A 158 2.51 17.05 -17.60
CA ALA A 158 2.55 18.08 -18.64
C ALA A 158 1.13 18.50 -19.08
N LEU A 159 0.26 17.52 -19.37
CA LEU A 159 -1.14 17.79 -19.74
C LEU A 159 -1.88 18.53 -18.62
N ARG A 160 -1.70 18.12 -17.35
CA ARG A 160 -2.32 18.79 -16.21
C ARG A 160 -1.90 20.25 -16.09
N ILE A 161 -0.61 20.55 -16.29
CA ILE A 161 -0.11 21.94 -16.27
C ILE A 161 -0.79 22.76 -17.37
N GLN A 162 -0.92 22.21 -18.59
CA GLN A 162 -1.55 22.89 -19.72
C GLN A 162 -3.06 23.13 -19.49
N ILE A 163 -3.78 22.14 -18.94
CA ILE A 163 -5.21 22.27 -18.60
C ILE A 163 -5.42 23.32 -17.52
N TYR A 164 -4.62 23.29 -16.45
CA TYR A 164 -4.74 24.29 -15.38
C TYR A 164 -4.41 25.69 -15.89
N ALA A 165 -3.39 25.86 -16.72
CA ALA A 165 -3.10 27.16 -17.32
C ALA A 165 -4.28 27.69 -18.16
N CYS A 166 -4.91 26.82 -18.97
CA CYS A 166 -6.10 27.19 -19.74
C CYS A 166 -7.24 27.62 -18.81
N GLN A 167 -7.61 26.77 -17.85
CA GLN A 167 -8.69 27.02 -16.91
C GLN A 167 -8.49 28.32 -16.11
N ILE A 168 -7.27 28.56 -15.63
CA ILE A 168 -6.89 29.76 -14.89
C ILE A 168 -7.05 31.00 -15.77
N LEU A 169 -6.48 30.99 -16.97
CA LEU A 169 -6.48 32.17 -17.83
C LEU A 169 -7.89 32.50 -18.32
N GLU A 170 -8.66 31.49 -18.74
CA GLU A 170 -10.07 31.68 -19.14
C GLU A 170 -10.91 32.19 -17.96
N GLY A 171 -10.77 31.58 -16.77
CA GLY A 171 -11.52 31.97 -15.58
C GLY A 171 -11.23 33.39 -15.08
N ILE A 172 -9.97 33.85 -15.18
CA ILE A 172 -9.57 35.18 -14.70
C ILE A 172 -9.91 36.27 -15.72
N THR A 173 -9.66 36.00 -17.00
CA THR A 173 -9.69 37.02 -18.06
C THR A 173 -11.02 37.07 -18.80
N GLY A 174 -11.85 36.02 -18.70
CA GLY A 174 -13.04 35.84 -19.52
C GLY A 174 -12.73 35.47 -20.97
N ALA A 175 -11.45 35.23 -21.32
CA ALA A 175 -11.11 34.64 -22.61
C ALA A 175 -11.75 33.25 -22.73
N THR A 176 -12.21 32.91 -23.94
CA THR A 176 -12.82 31.62 -24.22
C THR A 176 -12.04 30.90 -25.31
N ASP A 177 -12.05 29.57 -25.27
CA ASP A 177 -11.47 28.71 -26.29
C ASP A 177 -9.95 28.88 -26.48
N LEU A 178 -9.19 29.20 -25.41
CA LEU A 178 -7.74 29.38 -25.50
C LEU A 178 -7.03 28.11 -26.00
N SER A 179 -7.58 26.95 -25.65
CA SER A 179 -7.09 25.64 -26.08
C SER A 179 -7.38 25.31 -27.56
N ARG A 180 -8.26 26.07 -28.23
CA ARG A 180 -8.67 25.79 -29.60
C ARG A 180 -7.51 26.00 -30.58
N GLY A 181 -7.22 24.96 -31.35
CA GLY A 181 -6.10 24.94 -32.31
C GLY A 181 -4.72 24.79 -31.67
N VAL A 182 -4.64 24.57 -30.35
CA VAL A 182 -3.40 24.29 -29.65
C VAL A 182 -3.28 22.79 -29.39
N ARG A 183 -2.17 22.18 -29.84
CA ARG A 183 -1.94 20.75 -29.62
C ARG A 183 -1.40 20.53 -28.21
N LEU A 184 -2.28 20.14 -27.29
CA LEU A 184 -1.87 19.73 -25.95
C LEU A 184 -1.15 18.38 -25.95
N VAL A 185 -0.33 18.15 -24.93
CA VAL A 185 0.37 16.87 -24.71
C VAL A 185 -0.68 15.78 -24.52
N ARG A 186 -0.65 14.77 -25.39
CA ARG A 186 -1.59 13.65 -25.29
C ARG A 186 -1.08 12.65 -24.28
N THR A 187 -1.92 12.28 -23.34
CA THR A 187 -1.69 11.08 -22.55
C THR A 187 -2.21 9.87 -23.33
N LYS A 188 -1.48 8.76 -23.33
CA LYS A 188 -2.06 7.45 -23.64
C LYS A 188 -2.93 7.02 -22.46
N GLN A 189 -4.01 7.75 -22.19
CA GLN A 189 -5.04 7.23 -21.31
C GLN A 189 -5.87 6.27 -22.16
N ASN A 190 -5.66 4.97 -21.95
CA ASN A 190 -6.70 4.01 -22.29
C ASN A 190 -7.83 4.27 -21.27
N PRO A 191 -8.99 4.82 -21.66
CA PRO A 191 -10.07 5.16 -20.72
C PRO A 191 -10.61 3.93 -19.97
N LEU A 192 -10.31 2.73 -20.49
CA LEU A 192 -10.64 1.42 -19.91
C LEU A 192 -9.55 0.86 -18.98
N ALA A 193 -8.33 1.41 -18.97
CA ALA A 193 -7.28 0.96 -18.07
C ALA A 193 -7.48 1.59 -16.69
N GLY A 194 -8.32 0.96 -15.87
CA GLY A 194 -8.37 1.23 -14.43
C GLY A 194 -6.99 1.10 -13.77
N THR A 195 -6.86 1.54 -12.52
CA THR A 195 -5.61 1.32 -11.76
C THR A 195 -5.32 -0.18 -11.71
N GLU A 196 -4.17 -0.61 -12.24
CA GLU A 196 -3.76 -2.01 -12.18
C GLU A 196 -3.64 -2.47 -10.72
N PRO A 197 -4.21 -3.63 -10.35
CA PRO A 197 -4.00 -4.27 -9.06
C PRO A 197 -2.51 -4.41 -8.70
N ALA A 198 -2.18 -4.40 -7.41
CA ALA A 198 -0.91 -4.92 -6.91
C ALA A 198 -0.82 -6.44 -7.11
N SER A 199 0.40 -6.95 -7.28
CA SER A 199 0.65 -8.38 -7.22
C SER A 199 0.27 -8.93 -5.86
N GLU A 200 -0.11 -10.21 -5.81
CA GLU A 200 -0.52 -10.85 -4.56
C GLU A 200 0.62 -10.87 -3.54
N GLN A 201 1.86 -11.10 -4.00
CA GLN A 201 3.05 -11.11 -3.16
C GLN A 201 3.32 -9.74 -2.52
N ASP A 202 3.29 -8.65 -3.30
CA ASP A 202 3.53 -7.29 -2.78
C ASP A 202 2.44 -6.90 -1.77
N PHE A 203 1.19 -7.27 -2.08
CA PHE A 203 0.04 -6.97 -1.24
C PHE A 203 0.07 -7.77 0.07
N ALA A 204 0.32 -9.07 0.02
CA ALA A 204 0.42 -9.94 1.20
C ALA A 204 1.60 -9.53 2.10
N SER A 205 2.74 -9.19 1.51
CA SER A 205 3.91 -8.68 2.25
C SER A 205 3.59 -7.38 2.99
N THR A 206 2.87 -6.46 2.33
CA THR A 206 2.44 -5.20 2.95
C THR A 206 1.46 -5.45 4.10
N LEU A 207 0.44 -6.29 3.90
CA LEU A 207 -0.60 -6.54 4.91
C LEU A 207 -0.07 -7.31 6.12
N SER A 208 0.82 -8.28 5.92
CA SER A 208 1.44 -9.03 7.03
C SER A 208 2.27 -8.12 7.92
N LEU A 209 3.02 -7.18 7.34
CA LEU A 209 3.76 -6.18 8.09
C LEU A 209 2.80 -5.22 8.83
N CYS A 210 1.74 -4.75 8.17
CA CYS A 210 0.73 -3.91 8.81
C CYS A 210 0.10 -4.61 10.03
N ALA A 211 -0.27 -5.88 9.90
CA ALA A 211 -0.86 -6.67 10.97
C ALA A 211 0.09 -6.82 12.16
N SER A 212 1.37 -7.10 11.90
CA SER A 212 2.39 -7.26 12.95
C SER A 212 2.62 -5.95 13.70
N LEU A 213 2.77 -4.84 12.98
CA LEU A 213 2.95 -3.52 13.56
C LEU A 213 1.72 -3.07 14.35
N PHE A 214 0.51 -3.23 13.78
CA PHE A 214 -0.73 -2.86 14.46
C PHE A 214 -0.89 -3.65 15.76
N ARG A 215 -0.90 -4.99 15.70
CA ARG A 215 -1.17 -5.83 16.87
C ARG A 215 -0.07 -5.68 17.92
N GLY A 216 1.19 -5.77 17.50
CA GLY A 216 2.32 -5.76 18.41
C GLY A 216 2.54 -4.41 19.11
N LEU A 217 2.43 -3.28 18.39
CA LEU A 217 2.55 -1.96 19.01
C LEU A 217 1.29 -1.57 19.80
N SER A 218 0.09 -2.05 19.40
CA SER A 218 -1.11 -1.90 20.22
C SER A 218 -0.95 -2.61 21.56
N THR A 219 -0.42 -3.84 21.57
CA THR A 219 -0.08 -4.57 22.80
C THR A 219 0.95 -3.84 23.64
N LEU A 220 2.03 -3.34 23.04
CA LEU A 220 3.04 -2.54 23.76
C LEU A 220 2.40 -1.39 24.55
N VAL A 221 1.48 -0.67 23.92
CA VAL A 221 0.88 0.55 24.49
C VAL A 221 -0.28 0.23 25.42
N LEU A 222 -1.29 -0.49 24.93
CA LEU A 222 -2.55 -0.72 25.66
C LEU A 222 -2.38 -1.64 26.87
N GLU A 223 -1.42 -2.58 26.82
CA GLU A 223 -1.09 -3.43 27.96
C GLU A 223 0.08 -2.88 28.79
N SER A 224 0.56 -1.66 28.49
CA SER A 224 1.70 -1.04 29.18
C SER A 224 2.94 -1.94 29.30
N ARG A 225 3.24 -2.73 28.24
CA ARG A 225 4.42 -3.60 28.23
C ARG A 225 5.70 -2.78 28.37
N PRO A 226 6.73 -3.29 29.07
CA PRO A 226 7.97 -2.55 29.28
C PRO A 226 8.83 -2.52 28.02
N TYR A 227 9.54 -1.41 27.83
CA TYR A 227 10.72 -1.33 26.98
C TYR A 227 11.95 -1.95 27.69
N PRO A 228 12.92 -2.49 26.93
CA PRO A 228 12.84 -2.79 25.50
C PRO A 228 11.78 -3.85 25.20
N TYR A 229 11.01 -3.66 24.14
CA TYR A 229 9.89 -4.56 23.83
C TYR A 229 10.17 -5.35 22.56
N LYS A 230 10.03 -6.67 22.66
CA LYS A 230 10.21 -7.62 21.56
C LYS A 230 8.96 -7.64 20.69
N LEU A 231 9.05 -6.99 19.54
CA LEU A 231 7.97 -6.90 18.56
C LEU A 231 8.06 -8.05 17.57
N ALA A 232 7.08 -8.95 17.59
CA ALA A 232 6.98 -10.02 16.60
C ALA A 232 6.78 -9.46 15.18
N MET A 233 7.44 -10.07 14.20
CA MET A 233 7.43 -9.66 12.81
C MET A 233 7.02 -10.83 11.90
N PRO A 234 6.58 -10.56 10.65
CA PRO A 234 6.20 -11.61 9.72
C PRO A 234 7.38 -12.52 9.36
N LYS A 235 7.14 -13.83 9.28
CA LYS A 235 8.11 -14.81 8.77
C LYS A 235 8.50 -14.54 7.31
N SER A 236 7.61 -13.91 6.54
CA SER A 236 7.84 -13.52 5.15
C SER A 236 8.98 -12.52 4.95
N LEU A 237 9.53 -11.95 6.02
CA LEU A 237 10.72 -11.10 5.96
C LEU A 237 12.03 -11.88 5.77
N GLY A 238 12.01 -13.21 5.92
CA GLY A 238 13.19 -14.04 5.72
C GLY A 238 14.30 -13.86 6.76
N TRP A 239 14.00 -13.22 7.90
CA TRP A 239 14.98 -13.06 8.98
C TRP A 239 15.15 -14.36 9.75
N GLN A 240 16.37 -14.63 10.23
CA GLN A 240 16.67 -15.75 11.13
C GLN A 240 15.73 -15.77 12.34
N ASP A 241 15.52 -14.58 12.89
CA ASP A 241 14.62 -14.32 14.01
C ASP A 241 13.52 -13.35 13.56
N ALA A 242 12.26 -13.80 13.55
CA ALA A 242 11.12 -13.01 13.09
C ALA A 242 10.64 -11.99 14.16
N PHE A 243 11.53 -11.13 14.64
CA PHE A 243 11.21 -10.05 15.58
C PHE A 243 12.12 -8.82 15.42
N LEU A 244 11.69 -7.69 16.02
CA LEU A 244 12.49 -6.49 16.24
C LEU A 244 12.49 -6.14 17.72
N TRP A 245 13.61 -5.62 18.22
CA TRP A 245 13.60 -4.91 19.50
C TRP A 245 13.19 -3.45 19.31
N THR A 246 12.32 -2.99 20.20
CA THR A 246 11.83 -1.61 20.21
C THR A 246 12.30 -0.87 21.44
N PHE A 247 12.70 0.38 21.27
CA PHE A 247 13.23 1.26 22.33
C PHE A 247 12.51 2.61 22.35
N PRO A 248 12.47 3.29 23.52
CA PRO A 248 11.85 4.59 23.66
C PRO A 248 12.80 5.70 23.18
N THR A 249 13.06 5.73 21.88
CA THR A 249 13.87 6.74 21.20
C THR A 249 13.23 7.15 19.87
N THR A 250 13.81 8.11 19.17
CA THR A 250 13.36 8.52 17.83
C THR A 250 13.60 7.43 16.80
N ARG A 251 14.77 6.78 16.84
CA ARG A 251 15.07 5.58 16.05
C ARG A 251 14.60 4.34 16.80
N TRP A 252 13.29 4.16 16.91
CA TRP A 252 12.67 3.20 17.84
C TRP A 252 12.94 1.71 17.53
N CYS A 253 13.36 1.35 16.33
CA CYS A 253 13.73 -0.03 15.95
C CYS A 253 14.86 -0.03 14.92
N PHE A 254 15.55 -1.17 14.81
CA PHE A 254 16.65 -1.37 13.86
C PHE A 254 16.61 -2.79 13.27
N PRO A 255 16.19 -2.94 12.00
CA PRO A 255 16.13 -4.23 11.32
C PRO A 255 17.51 -4.86 11.06
N PRO A 256 17.58 -6.20 10.94
CA PRO A 256 18.85 -6.93 10.76
C PRO A 256 19.71 -6.44 9.61
N HIS A 257 19.10 -6.17 8.45
CA HIS A 257 19.83 -5.72 7.26
C HIS A 257 20.51 -4.36 7.42
N LEU A 258 20.12 -3.56 8.42
CA LEU A 258 20.76 -2.28 8.69
C LEU A 258 21.82 -2.39 9.80
N TRP A 259 21.96 -3.50 10.55
CA TRP A 259 22.84 -3.53 11.73
C TRP A 259 24.29 -3.07 11.45
N ASN A 260 24.80 -3.31 10.25
CA ASN A 260 26.13 -2.82 9.83
C ASN A 260 26.16 -1.29 9.65
N GLU A 261 25.05 -0.65 9.23
CA GLU A 261 24.95 0.82 9.15
C GLU A 261 24.97 1.50 10.53
N ILE A 262 24.64 0.77 11.60
CA ILE A 262 24.86 1.28 12.98
C ILE A 262 26.33 1.61 13.15
N GLU A 263 27.24 0.82 12.57
CA GLU A 263 28.68 0.99 12.70
C GLU A 263 29.17 2.27 12.02
N ASP A 264 28.50 2.70 10.94
CA ASP A 264 28.83 3.89 10.14
C ASP A 264 28.04 5.16 10.56
N GLU A 265 27.01 5.03 11.39
CA GLU A 265 26.12 6.14 11.73
C GLU A 265 26.82 7.24 12.56
N ALA A 266 26.85 8.47 12.05
CA ALA A 266 27.45 9.61 12.73
C ALA A 266 26.71 10.07 14.01
N CYS A 267 25.52 9.54 14.30
CA CYS A 267 24.72 9.92 15.48
C CYS A 267 25.05 9.03 16.70
N PRO A 268 25.79 9.52 17.71
CA PRO A 268 26.25 8.69 18.81
C PRO A 268 25.11 8.24 19.74
N LEU A 269 23.97 8.94 19.75
CA LEU A 269 22.88 8.67 20.69
C LEU A 269 22.15 7.34 20.44
N ASN A 270 22.12 6.84 19.20
CA ASN A 270 21.45 5.58 18.87
C ASN A 270 22.26 4.36 19.32
N ARG A 271 23.58 4.51 19.51
CA ARG A 271 24.49 3.40 19.82
C ARG A 271 24.41 2.90 21.26
N ALA A 272 23.78 3.66 22.15
CA ALA A 272 23.54 3.21 23.52
C ALA A 272 22.49 2.09 23.62
N PHE A 273 21.75 1.82 22.54
CA PHE A 273 20.75 0.75 22.47
C PHE A 273 21.27 -0.39 21.59
N ASP A 274 21.24 -1.61 22.14
CA ASP A 274 21.57 -2.84 21.44
C ASP A 274 20.28 -3.42 20.84
N TYR A 275 20.04 -3.13 19.56
CA TYR A 275 18.85 -3.57 18.82
C TYR A 275 18.87 -5.05 18.44
N GLN A 276 20.02 -5.71 18.55
CA GLN A 276 20.15 -7.14 18.28
C GLN A 276 19.68 -7.94 19.49
N HIS A 277 20.14 -7.57 20.69
CA HIS A 277 19.86 -8.33 21.91
C HIS A 277 18.77 -7.72 22.81
N GLY A 278 18.31 -6.50 22.52
CA GLY A 278 17.23 -5.86 23.27
C GLY A 278 17.66 -5.33 24.63
N GLN A 279 18.88 -4.81 24.71
CA GLN A 279 19.48 -4.30 25.94
C GLN A 279 20.15 -2.94 25.73
N VAL A 280 20.67 -2.36 26.81
CA VAL A 280 21.54 -1.17 26.70
C VAL A 280 22.97 -1.65 26.45
N SER A 281 23.65 -1.02 25.50
CA SER A 281 25.01 -1.39 25.08
C SER A 281 26.04 -1.28 26.20
N ASP A 282 27.16 -2.00 26.06
CA ASP A 282 28.32 -1.90 26.97
C ASP A 282 29.27 -0.76 26.56
N VAL A 283 29.96 -0.19 27.55
CA VAL A 283 30.94 0.89 27.34
C VAL A 283 32.06 0.43 26.41
N ASN A 284 32.57 -0.80 26.57
CA ASN A 284 33.69 -1.31 25.79
C ASN A 284 33.32 -1.48 24.31
N THR A 285 32.04 -1.71 24.01
CA THR A 285 31.52 -1.85 22.65
C THR A 285 31.44 -0.50 21.93
N ILE A 286 31.03 0.57 22.63
CA ILE A 286 30.62 1.81 21.95
C ILE A 286 31.57 3.00 22.15
N TRP A 287 32.52 2.95 23.08
CA TRP A 287 33.33 4.12 23.47
C TRP A 287 34.07 4.77 22.30
N ARG A 288 34.50 3.99 21.30
CA ARG A 288 35.23 4.49 20.13
C ARG A 288 34.43 5.53 19.34
N HIS A 289 33.10 5.43 19.35
CA HIS A 289 32.22 6.36 18.63
C HIS A 289 32.00 7.70 19.36
N TYR A 290 32.43 7.79 20.62
CA TYR A 290 32.39 9.04 21.39
C TYR A 290 33.77 9.66 21.57
N ALA A 291 34.82 8.99 21.08
CA ALA A 291 36.16 9.52 21.11
C ALA A 291 36.37 10.49 19.95
N TYR A 292 37.00 11.63 20.22
CA TYR A 292 37.44 12.56 19.18
C TYR A 292 38.95 12.44 18.96
N THR A 293 39.38 12.71 17.74
CA THR A 293 40.80 12.67 17.35
C THR A 293 41.52 13.93 17.85
N SER A 294 42.61 13.75 18.58
CA SER A 294 43.54 14.84 18.94
C SER A 294 44.84 14.71 18.15
N GLN A 295 45.71 15.73 18.23
CA GLN A 295 47.07 15.68 17.65
C GLN A 295 47.95 14.53 18.19
N ARG A 296 47.54 13.88 19.30
CA ARG A 296 48.23 12.73 19.91
C ARG A 296 47.48 11.40 19.73
N GLY A 297 46.44 11.35 18.89
CA GLY A 297 45.61 10.16 18.64
C GLY A 297 44.23 10.19 19.33
N LEU A 298 43.53 9.05 19.29
CA LEU A 298 42.21 8.83 19.90
C LEU A 298 42.31 8.84 21.44
N LEU A 299 41.57 9.76 22.09
CA LEU A 299 41.51 9.82 23.55
C LEU A 299 40.46 8.86 24.13
N GLU A 300 40.92 7.69 24.56
CA GLU A 300 40.08 6.64 25.16
C GLU A 300 39.27 7.13 26.37
N SER A 301 39.89 7.90 27.26
CA SER A 301 39.24 8.42 28.47
C SER A 301 37.99 9.27 28.17
N ASN A 302 38.03 10.07 27.10
CA ASN A 302 36.90 10.87 26.66
C ASN A 302 35.82 10.03 25.99
N GLY A 303 36.20 9.08 25.12
CA GLY A 303 35.26 8.15 24.50
C GLY A 303 34.50 7.32 25.53
N ARG A 304 35.21 6.78 26.53
CA ARG A 304 34.58 6.04 27.64
C ARG A 304 33.66 6.93 28.46
N ARG A 305 34.01 8.19 28.70
CA ARG A 305 33.13 9.15 29.40
C ARG A 305 31.86 9.44 28.60
N GLY A 306 31.96 9.66 27.29
CA GLY A 306 30.82 9.87 26.40
C GLY A 306 29.88 8.66 26.35
N ALA A 307 30.45 7.46 26.19
CA ALA A 307 29.70 6.21 26.23
C ALA A 307 28.96 6.00 27.55
N ASN A 308 29.63 6.21 28.69
CA ASN A 308 28.99 6.12 30.01
C ASN A 308 27.80 7.09 30.14
N LYS A 309 27.94 8.33 29.66
CA LYS A 309 26.85 9.32 29.68
C LYS A 309 25.68 8.86 28.80
N ALA A 310 25.95 8.33 27.61
CA ALA A 310 24.91 7.84 26.70
C ALA A 310 24.18 6.62 27.26
N ILE A 311 24.90 5.64 27.81
CA ILE A 311 24.35 4.45 28.48
C ILE A 311 23.48 4.83 29.67
N LYS A 312 23.95 5.77 30.51
CA LYS A 312 23.16 6.30 31.62
C LYS A 312 21.86 6.95 31.12
N GLY A 313 21.95 7.81 30.11
CA GLY A 313 20.77 8.45 29.49
C GLY A 313 19.80 7.45 28.87
N ALA A 314 20.29 6.39 28.22
CA ALA A 314 19.47 5.32 27.67
C ALA A 314 18.69 4.55 28.77
N ARG A 315 19.36 4.20 29.88
CA ARG A 315 18.72 3.56 31.05
C ARG A 315 17.66 4.45 31.68
N GLU A 316 17.98 5.73 31.88
CA GLU A 316 17.03 6.72 32.41
C GLU A 316 15.81 6.86 31.50
N ARG A 317 16.01 6.90 30.18
CA ARG A 317 14.93 6.99 29.18
C ARG A 317 14.04 5.75 29.14
N ILE A 318 14.61 4.55 29.22
CA ILE A 318 13.85 3.31 29.35
C ILE A 318 13.02 3.32 30.64
N ALA A 319 13.63 3.69 31.76
CA ALA A 319 12.94 3.75 33.05
C ALA A 319 11.80 4.77 33.04
N GLU A 320 12.01 5.94 32.43
CA GLU A 320 10.99 6.99 32.29
C GLU A 320 9.81 6.53 31.43
N ALA A 321 10.08 5.98 30.24
CA ALA A 321 9.04 5.48 29.34
C ALA A 321 8.27 4.27 29.91
N ASN A 322 8.89 3.50 30.81
CA ASN A 322 8.24 2.39 31.51
C ASN A 322 7.39 2.86 32.70
N ARG A 323 7.75 3.97 33.36
CA ARG A 323 6.95 4.57 34.43
C ARG A 323 5.76 5.35 33.93
N ASN A 324 5.84 5.92 32.73
CA ASN A 324 4.80 6.74 32.14
C ASN A 324 4.09 6.01 30.97
N PRO A 325 2.87 5.47 31.17
CA PRO A 325 2.09 4.83 30.10
C PRO A 325 1.77 5.75 28.92
N ARG A 326 1.87 7.07 29.11
CA ARG A 326 1.65 8.10 28.09
C ARG A 326 2.93 8.81 27.65
N ASP A 327 4.08 8.19 27.84
CA ASP A 327 5.34 8.71 27.32
C ASP A 327 5.27 8.99 25.81
N ILE A 328 5.99 10.01 25.34
CA ILE A 328 5.96 10.43 23.94
C ILE A 328 6.34 9.30 22.96
N HIS A 329 7.19 8.37 23.37
CA HIS A 329 7.56 7.21 22.56
C HIS A 329 6.44 6.16 22.49
N ARG A 330 5.61 6.05 23.53
CA ARG A 330 4.38 5.23 23.50
C ARG A 330 3.31 5.86 22.61
N LEU A 331 3.15 7.18 22.64
CA LEU A 331 2.26 7.90 21.72
C LEU A 331 2.70 7.71 20.26
N ARG A 332 4.01 7.77 20.00
CA ARG A 332 4.58 7.47 18.68
C ARG A 332 4.32 6.03 18.24
N ALA A 333 4.52 5.05 19.12
CA ALA A 333 4.21 3.65 18.86
C ALA A 333 2.71 3.44 18.56
N ALA A 334 1.84 4.09 19.34
CA ALA A 334 0.40 4.07 19.12
C ALA A 334 0.00 4.68 17.77
N MET A 335 0.64 5.79 17.35
CA MET A 335 0.39 6.35 16.03
C MET A 335 0.88 5.47 14.89
N ASN A 336 2.01 4.76 15.06
CA ASN A 336 2.47 3.78 14.08
C ASN A 336 1.48 2.59 13.95
N ALA A 337 0.95 2.09 15.08
CA ALA A 337 -0.12 1.09 15.08
C ALA A 337 -1.39 1.59 14.37
N HIS A 338 -1.83 2.81 14.70
CA HIS A 338 -2.99 3.45 14.08
C HIS A 338 -2.83 3.54 12.55
N ASN A 339 -1.69 4.02 12.06
CA ASN A 339 -1.45 4.17 10.63
C ASN A 339 -1.37 2.82 9.89
N ALA A 340 -0.77 1.80 10.52
CA ALA A 340 -0.79 0.44 10.01
C ALA A 340 -2.22 -0.13 9.93
N PHE A 341 -3.06 0.16 10.93
CA PHE A 341 -4.47 -0.23 10.91
C PHE A 341 -5.26 0.46 9.81
N VAL A 342 -5.01 1.74 9.49
CA VAL A 342 -5.69 2.43 8.39
C VAL A 342 -5.50 1.70 7.05
N LEU A 343 -4.30 1.16 6.82
CA LEU A 343 -4.01 0.33 5.64
C LEU A 343 -4.75 -1.00 5.65
N LEU A 344 -4.78 -1.70 6.80
CA LEU A 344 -5.58 -2.92 6.96
C LEU A 344 -7.07 -2.65 6.70
N PHE A 345 -7.58 -1.53 7.20
CA PHE A 345 -8.96 -1.11 7.03
C PHE A 345 -9.28 -0.81 5.57
N LEU A 346 -8.40 -0.10 4.85
CA LEU A 346 -8.54 0.11 3.40
C LEU A 346 -8.58 -1.21 2.63
N ALA A 347 -7.66 -2.13 2.94
CA ALA A 347 -7.58 -3.44 2.31
C ALA A 347 -8.77 -4.36 2.64
N GLN A 348 -9.43 -4.15 3.77
CA GLN A 348 -10.55 -4.97 4.21
C GLN A 348 -11.91 -4.42 3.79
N THR A 349 -12.02 -3.11 3.54
CA THR A 349 -13.28 -2.44 3.18
C THR A 349 -13.37 -2.02 1.72
N GLY A 350 -12.23 -1.89 1.04
CA GLY A 350 -12.17 -1.38 -0.33
C GLY A 350 -12.57 0.08 -0.47
N LEU A 351 -12.86 0.81 0.61
CA LEU A 351 -13.36 2.19 0.56
C LEU A 351 -12.34 3.14 -0.08
N ASN A 352 -12.85 4.18 -0.74
CA ASN A 352 -12.00 5.26 -1.24
C ASN A 352 -11.29 5.96 -0.06
N PHE A 353 -10.00 6.26 -0.19
CA PHE A 353 -9.25 6.87 0.90
C PHE A 353 -9.83 8.21 1.38
N THR A 354 -10.36 9.04 0.48
CA THR A 354 -11.05 10.28 0.88
C THR A 354 -12.29 10.00 1.73
N VAL A 355 -13.01 8.92 1.46
CA VAL A 355 -14.13 8.48 2.31
C VAL A 355 -13.60 8.01 3.66
N VAL A 356 -12.57 7.17 3.69
CA VAL A 356 -11.92 6.68 4.92
C VAL A 356 -11.46 7.82 5.82
N LYS A 357 -10.80 8.85 5.26
CA LYS A 357 -10.41 10.05 6.00
C LYS A 357 -11.60 10.75 6.65
N ASN A 358 -12.74 10.77 5.97
CA ASN A 358 -13.94 11.50 6.40
C ASN A 358 -14.88 10.65 7.28
N LEU A 359 -14.57 9.38 7.55
CA LEU A 359 -15.39 8.54 8.42
C LEU A 359 -15.52 9.16 9.82
N GLU A 360 -16.74 9.22 10.31
CA GLU A 360 -17.12 9.77 11.61
C GLU A 360 -17.30 8.64 12.63
N TRP A 361 -16.83 8.88 13.86
CA TRP A 361 -17.02 7.97 14.99
C TRP A 361 -18.31 8.29 15.74
N SER A 362 -19.22 7.33 15.80
CA SER A 362 -20.53 7.47 16.46
C SER A 362 -20.56 7.03 17.93
N GLY A 363 -19.44 6.56 18.48
CA GLY A 363 -19.36 6.06 19.87
C GLY A 363 -19.38 4.54 20.00
N GLU A 364 -19.89 3.84 18.99
CA GLU A 364 -19.97 2.38 18.94
C GLU A 364 -19.62 1.85 17.54
N ILE A 365 -19.33 0.56 17.44
CA ILE A 365 -19.11 -0.10 16.15
C ILE A 365 -20.50 -0.47 15.59
N PRO A 366 -20.96 0.19 14.50
CA PRO A 366 -22.29 -0.03 13.94
C PRO A 366 -22.29 -1.30 13.06
N ALA A 367 -22.13 -2.47 13.70
CA ALA A 367 -22.04 -3.76 13.01
C ALA A 367 -23.42 -4.44 12.89
N GLY A 368 -23.89 -4.64 11.66
CA GLY A 368 -25.05 -5.44 11.32
C GLY A 368 -24.68 -6.87 10.89
N ALA A 369 -25.61 -7.81 11.08
CA ALA A 369 -25.53 -9.13 10.46
C ALA A 369 -25.83 -9.01 8.95
N PHE A 370 -25.07 -9.72 8.12
CA PHE A 370 -25.26 -9.73 6.66
C PHE A 370 -25.35 -11.17 6.12
N GLN A 371 -24.23 -11.89 6.08
CA GLN A 371 -24.13 -13.31 5.70
C GLN A 371 -23.06 -14.03 6.53
N GLN A 372 -23.04 -15.37 6.53
CA GLN A 372 -22.07 -16.15 7.31
C GLN A 372 -20.63 -15.75 6.94
N GLY A 373 -19.80 -15.46 7.96
CA GLY A 373 -18.42 -15.01 7.77
C GLY A 373 -18.21 -13.51 7.49
N PHE A 374 -19.26 -12.73 7.22
CA PHE A 374 -19.18 -11.28 6.97
C PHE A 374 -20.05 -10.44 7.93
N ARG A 375 -19.71 -9.17 8.04
CA ARG A 375 -20.43 -8.16 8.82
C ARG A 375 -20.51 -6.87 8.02
N GLU A 376 -21.68 -6.26 8.02
CA GLU A 376 -21.88 -4.94 7.45
C GLU A 376 -21.56 -3.88 8.51
N ILE A 377 -20.78 -2.86 8.18
CA ILE A 377 -20.51 -1.71 9.05
C ILE A 377 -20.99 -0.43 8.38
N LYS A 378 -21.87 0.31 9.08
CA LYS A 378 -22.51 1.55 8.56
C LYS A 378 -22.02 2.77 9.31
N TRP A 379 -21.11 3.53 8.70
CA TRP A 379 -20.64 4.80 9.24
C TRP A 379 -21.19 6.00 8.47
N ARG A 380 -20.89 7.20 8.96
CA ARG A 380 -21.10 8.43 8.20
C ARG A 380 -19.77 8.99 7.73
N ALA A 381 -19.74 9.54 6.52
CA ALA A 381 -18.63 10.32 6.02
C ALA A 381 -19.17 11.61 5.41
N SER A 382 -18.76 12.76 5.96
CA SER A 382 -19.27 14.07 5.56
C SER A 382 -20.80 14.13 5.53
N GLY A 383 -21.44 13.62 6.59
CA GLY A 383 -22.90 13.56 6.72
C GLY A 383 -23.63 12.45 5.94
N LYS A 384 -22.98 11.79 4.98
CA LYS A 384 -23.56 10.70 4.17
C LYS A 384 -23.31 9.33 4.80
N VAL A 385 -24.30 8.43 4.76
CA VAL A 385 -24.12 7.05 5.22
C VAL A 385 -23.25 6.29 4.22
N VAL A 386 -22.22 5.62 4.73
CA VAL A 386 -21.31 4.76 4.00
C VAL A 386 -21.36 3.39 4.64
N SER A 387 -21.74 2.39 3.84
CA SER A 387 -21.68 0.99 4.25
C SER A 387 -20.43 0.33 3.68
N ALA A 388 -19.83 -0.57 4.45
CA ALA A 388 -18.77 -1.45 3.99
C ALA A 388 -18.98 -2.87 4.53
N MET A 389 -18.53 -3.86 3.78
CA MET A 389 -18.52 -5.25 4.23
C MET A 389 -17.13 -5.60 4.74
N ILE A 390 -17.07 -6.21 5.92
CA ILE A 390 -15.83 -6.73 6.50
C ILE A 390 -15.97 -8.20 6.84
N ARG A 391 -14.86 -8.92 6.78
CA ARG A 391 -14.78 -10.30 7.26
C ARG A 391 -14.96 -10.31 8.79
N ALA A 392 -15.72 -11.27 9.31
CA ALA A 392 -15.97 -11.41 10.75
C ALA A 392 -14.66 -11.54 11.55
N ARG A 393 -13.65 -12.21 10.98
CA ARG A 393 -12.30 -12.34 11.58
C ARG A 393 -11.54 -11.01 11.75
N PHE A 394 -11.99 -9.94 11.11
CA PHE A 394 -11.40 -8.59 11.24
C PHE A 394 -12.01 -7.80 12.42
N LEU A 395 -13.16 -8.22 12.97
CA LEU A 395 -13.79 -7.54 14.08
C LEU A 395 -12.90 -7.39 15.34
N PRO A 396 -12.11 -8.41 15.76
CA PRO A 396 -11.21 -8.26 16.89
C PRO A 396 -10.18 -7.14 16.68
N ASP A 397 -9.59 -7.06 15.49
CA ASP A 397 -8.63 -6.00 15.14
C ASP A 397 -9.33 -4.63 15.14
N LEU A 398 -10.55 -4.52 14.62
CA LEU A 398 -11.34 -3.29 14.67
C LEU A 398 -11.65 -2.84 16.10
N LYS A 399 -12.06 -3.76 16.99
CA LYS A 399 -12.29 -3.46 18.41
C LYS A 399 -11.01 -2.97 19.09
N ARG A 400 -9.89 -3.65 18.84
CA ARG A 400 -8.57 -3.27 19.35
C ARG A 400 -8.15 -1.88 18.86
N PHE A 401 -8.48 -1.54 17.62
CA PHE A 401 -8.25 -0.20 17.08
C PHE A 401 -9.09 0.87 17.81
N ILE A 402 -10.34 0.58 18.17
CA ILE A 402 -11.17 1.52 18.95
C ILE A 402 -10.56 1.76 20.33
N GLU A 403 -10.02 0.73 21.00
CA GLU A 403 -9.26 0.91 22.25
C GLU A 403 -8.03 1.80 22.06
N LEU A 404 -7.26 1.55 21.00
CA LEU A 404 -6.09 2.35 20.63
C LEU A 404 -6.46 3.82 20.36
N ARG A 405 -7.57 4.05 19.65
CA ARG A 405 -8.10 5.39 19.38
C ARG A 405 -8.48 6.10 20.68
N THR A 406 -9.17 5.43 21.59
CA THR A 406 -9.52 5.96 22.91
C THR A 406 -8.26 6.32 23.71
N PHE A 407 -7.24 5.46 23.67
CA PHE A 407 -5.93 5.77 24.26
C PHE A 407 -5.29 7.01 23.64
N LEU A 408 -5.30 7.14 22.31
CA LEU A 408 -4.71 8.29 21.62
C LEU A 408 -5.43 9.60 21.97
N LEU A 409 -6.76 9.59 22.04
CA LEU A 409 -7.57 10.77 22.34
C LEU A 409 -7.51 11.21 23.80
N ASN A 410 -7.34 10.30 24.75
CA ASN A 410 -7.18 10.63 26.16
C ASN A 410 -8.28 11.59 26.70
N GLY A 411 -9.53 11.33 26.33
CA GLY A 411 -10.67 12.17 26.70
C GLY A 411 -10.88 13.43 25.85
N GLN A 412 -10.04 13.68 24.84
CA GLN A 412 -10.28 14.75 23.87
C GLN A 412 -11.32 14.33 22.83
N ASP A 413 -12.19 15.27 22.45
CA ASP A 413 -13.18 15.04 21.40
C ASP A 413 -12.56 15.09 20.01
N CYS A 414 -12.92 14.10 19.19
CA CYS A 414 -12.64 14.11 17.77
C CYS A 414 -13.74 13.36 17.03
N ARG A 415 -14.38 14.02 16.07
CA ARG A 415 -15.45 13.41 15.25
C ARG A 415 -14.94 12.33 14.30
N TYR A 416 -13.68 12.38 13.88
CA TYR A 416 -13.14 11.48 12.87
C TYR A 416 -12.77 10.12 13.46
N LEU A 417 -13.06 9.03 12.75
CA LEU A 417 -12.68 7.67 13.13
C LEU A 417 -11.15 7.53 13.20
N PHE A 418 -10.46 8.00 12.15
CA PHE A 418 -9.00 8.03 12.09
C PHE A 418 -8.47 9.42 12.43
N VAL A 419 -7.50 9.47 13.33
CA VAL A 419 -7.05 10.72 13.96
C VAL A 419 -5.57 10.99 13.69
N SER A 420 -5.19 12.27 13.75
CA SER A 420 -3.82 12.76 13.73
C SER A 420 -3.59 13.65 14.95
N LEU A 421 -2.41 13.50 15.57
CA LEU A 421 -1.96 14.29 16.73
C LEU A 421 -0.81 15.27 16.38
N GLY A 422 -0.49 15.43 15.09
CA GLY A 422 0.67 16.20 14.65
C GLY A 422 2.02 15.53 14.95
N SER A 423 3.12 16.19 14.63
CA SER A 423 4.49 15.64 14.79
C SER A 423 5.01 15.67 16.21
N ASP A 424 4.47 16.55 17.07
CA ASP A 424 4.84 16.72 18.47
C ASP A 424 3.84 16.08 19.44
N PHE A 425 2.76 15.46 18.93
CA PHE A 425 1.67 14.86 19.69
C PHE A 425 0.94 15.84 20.64
N LYS A 426 1.05 17.15 20.38
CA LYS A 426 0.40 18.21 21.17
C LYS A 426 -0.73 18.89 20.40
N ALA A 427 -0.91 18.58 19.12
CA ALA A 427 -1.97 19.17 18.32
C ALA A 427 -3.34 18.68 18.79
N ILE A 428 -4.35 19.54 18.65
CA ILE A 428 -5.75 19.15 18.82
C ILE A 428 -6.04 18.00 17.83
N PRO A 429 -6.58 16.86 18.29
CA PRO A 429 -6.86 15.72 17.43
C PRO A 429 -7.69 16.12 16.21
N CYS A 430 -7.19 15.81 15.03
CA CYS A 430 -7.82 16.19 13.78
C CYS A 430 -7.82 15.05 12.77
N GLN A 431 -8.40 15.29 11.59
CA GLN A 431 -8.42 14.32 10.51
C GLN A 431 -7.00 13.92 10.07
N ILE A 432 -6.81 12.64 9.71
CA ILE A 432 -5.56 12.18 9.08
C ILE A 432 -5.21 12.95 7.80
N ALA A 433 -3.93 13.22 7.60
CA ALA A 433 -3.42 13.89 6.40
C ALA A 433 -3.31 12.94 5.20
N GLY A 434 -3.36 13.47 3.97
CA GLY A 434 -3.19 12.67 2.75
C GLY A 434 -1.80 12.01 2.66
N SER A 435 -0.77 12.67 3.20
CA SER A 435 0.61 12.19 3.22
C SER A 435 0.88 11.08 4.25
N MET A 436 -0.09 10.73 5.10
CA MET A 436 0.07 9.71 6.14
C MET A 436 0.48 8.36 5.54
N LEU A 437 -0.15 7.94 4.44
CA LEU A 437 0.19 6.69 3.77
C LEU A 437 1.64 6.71 3.29
N THR A 438 2.09 7.81 2.68
CA THR A 438 3.48 7.98 2.22
C THR A 438 4.47 7.82 3.36
N ALA A 439 4.25 8.52 4.47
CA ALA A 439 5.10 8.39 5.64
C ALA A 439 5.11 6.97 6.22
N GLN A 440 3.99 6.26 6.16
CA GLN A 440 3.86 4.90 6.65
C GLN A 440 4.64 3.89 5.78
N PHE A 441 4.57 4.01 4.45
CA PHE A 441 5.37 3.15 3.58
C PHE A 441 6.86 3.45 3.65
N GLU A 442 7.27 4.70 3.91
CA GLU A 442 8.68 5.01 4.18
C GLU A 442 9.16 4.29 5.45
N LEU A 443 8.32 4.17 6.48
CA LEU A 443 8.62 3.32 7.64
C LEU A 443 8.72 1.83 7.23
N PHE A 444 7.80 1.34 6.39
CA PHE A 444 7.85 -0.04 5.92
C PHE A 444 9.11 -0.35 5.13
N ARG A 445 9.54 0.56 4.25
CA ARG A 445 10.77 0.40 3.45
C ARG A 445 12.03 0.38 4.30
N LYS A 446 12.03 1.11 5.43
CA LYS A 446 13.10 1.00 6.42
C LYS A 446 13.13 -0.36 7.10
N ILE A 447 11.97 -1.00 7.28
CA ILE A 447 11.85 -2.34 7.89
C ILE A 447 12.17 -3.44 6.88
N ASN A 448 11.65 -3.32 5.67
CA ASN A 448 11.88 -4.22 4.55
C ASN A 448 12.06 -3.40 3.26
N PRO A 449 13.30 -3.29 2.74
CA PRO A 449 13.60 -2.53 1.52
C PRO A 449 12.86 -3.00 0.27
N GLU A 450 12.39 -4.25 0.26
CA GLU A 450 11.66 -4.84 -0.86
C GLU A 450 10.19 -4.40 -0.92
N ILE A 451 9.66 -3.76 0.14
CA ILE A 451 8.28 -3.26 0.13
C ILE A 451 8.11 -2.19 -0.93
N ARG A 452 7.21 -2.46 -1.88
CA ARG A 452 6.83 -1.52 -2.91
C ARG A 452 5.74 -0.58 -2.41
N TRP A 453 5.78 0.67 -2.88
CA TRP A 453 4.72 1.63 -2.64
C TRP A 453 3.42 1.19 -3.31
N ILE A 454 2.36 1.02 -2.51
CA ILE A 454 1.01 0.71 -3.01
C ILE A 454 0.10 1.90 -2.68
N SER A 455 -0.34 2.63 -3.70
CA SER A 455 -1.26 3.74 -3.52
C SER A 455 -2.63 3.26 -3.02
N ALA A 456 -3.39 4.11 -2.35
CA ALA A 456 -4.74 3.74 -1.91
C ALA A 456 -5.68 3.35 -3.06
N GLN A 457 -5.48 3.94 -4.25
CA GLN A 457 -6.20 3.56 -5.47
C GLN A 457 -5.84 2.14 -5.89
N LYS A 458 -4.55 1.77 -5.80
CA LYS A 458 -4.06 0.44 -6.10
C LYS A 458 -4.51 -0.61 -5.08
N ILE A 459 -4.54 -0.27 -3.79
CA ILE A 459 -5.14 -1.11 -2.73
C ILE A 459 -6.61 -1.39 -3.05
N ARG A 460 -7.38 -0.35 -3.41
CA ARG A 460 -8.78 -0.50 -3.80
C ARG A 460 -8.93 -1.36 -5.05
N ALA A 461 -8.10 -1.15 -6.08
CA ALA A 461 -8.11 -1.98 -7.27
C ALA A 461 -7.83 -3.46 -6.96
N THR A 462 -6.82 -3.75 -6.12
CA THR A 462 -6.53 -5.12 -5.65
C THR A 462 -7.69 -5.73 -4.86
N PHE A 463 -8.37 -4.94 -4.01
CA PHE A 463 -9.57 -5.41 -3.32
C PHE A 463 -10.64 -5.84 -4.31
N HIS A 464 -10.99 -4.98 -5.28
CA HIS A 464 -12.00 -5.29 -6.29
C HIS A 464 -11.62 -6.51 -7.12
N ASP A 465 -10.38 -6.57 -7.59
CA ASP A 465 -9.84 -7.68 -8.37
C ASP A 465 -9.91 -9.02 -7.60
N TRP A 466 -9.51 -9.03 -6.33
CA TRP A 466 -9.57 -10.25 -5.52
C TRP A 466 -10.99 -10.78 -5.35
N TYR A 467 -11.97 -9.92 -5.05
CA TYR A 467 -13.37 -10.38 -4.92
C TYR A 467 -13.96 -10.81 -6.26
N ASN A 468 -13.64 -10.11 -7.36
CA ASN A 468 -14.08 -10.51 -8.69
C ASN A 468 -13.55 -11.90 -9.09
N ARG A 469 -12.35 -12.29 -8.63
CA ARG A 469 -11.73 -13.60 -8.92
C ARG A 469 -12.19 -14.73 -8.01
N ASN A 470 -12.46 -14.42 -6.74
CA ASN A 470 -12.59 -15.44 -5.69
C ASN A 470 -14.00 -15.58 -5.11
N VAL A 471 -14.93 -14.70 -5.48
CA VAL A 471 -16.27 -14.64 -4.90
C VAL A 471 -17.31 -14.46 -6.00
N GLU A 472 -18.42 -15.18 -5.88
CA GLU A 472 -19.55 -15.13 -6.83
C GLU A 472 -19.97 -13.69 -7.14
N GLN A 473 -20.31 -13.42 -8.40
CA GLN A 473 -20.52 -12.07 -8.93
C GLN A 473 -21.60 -11.28 -8.18
N ALA A 474 -22.70 -11.94 -7.77
CA ALA A 474 -23.77 -11.30 -6.99
C ALA A 474 -23.29 -10.84 -5.60
N ILE A 475 -22.47 -11.66 -4.93
CA ILE A 475 -21.88 -11.33 -3.63
C ILE A 475 -20.81 -10.23 -3.81
N THR A 476 -20.04 -10.30 -4.88
CA THR A 476 -19.03 -9.28 -5.20
C THR A 476 -19.64 -7.92 -5.52
N ALA A 477 -20.77 -7.86 -6.23
CA ALA A 477 -21.55 -6.63 -6.45
C ALA A 477 -21.96 -5.98 -5.13
N GLN A 478 -22.48 -6.79 -4.21
CA GLN A 478 -22.89 -6.33 -2.87
C GLN A 478 -21.71 -5.89 -1.99
N ILE A 479 -20.58 -6.60 -2.04
CA ILE A 479 -19.38 -6.27 -1.25
C ILE A 479 -18.67 -5.03 -1.78
N THR A 480 -18.58 -4.89 -3.10
CA THR A 480 -17.82 -3.82 -3.76
C THR A 480 -18.62 -2.54 -3.99
N GLY A 481 -19.95 -2.62 -3.86
CA GLY A 481 -20.86 -1.48 -4.06
C GLY A 481 -21.02 -1.09 -5.54
N HIS A 482 -20.79 -2.02 -6.47
CA HIS A 482 -20.99 -1.84 -7.91
C HIS A 482 -22.25 -2.57 -8.40
N THR A 483 -22.84 -2.10 -9.51
CA THR A 483 -23.89 -2.85 -10.22
C THR A 483 -23.29 -4.05 -10.95
N GLU A 484 -24.05 -5.15 -11.10
CA GLU A 484 -23.62 -6.36 -11.82
C GLU A 484 -23.12 -6.06 -13.24
N GLU A 485 -23.74 -5.09 -13.92
CA GLU A 485 -23.36 -4.64 -15.26
C GLU A 485 -21.97 -4.00 -15.32
N THR A 486 -21.56 -3.30 -14.25
CA THR A 486 -20.21 -2.71 -14.13
C THR A 486 -19.15 -3.78 -13.88
N ILE A 487 -19.51 -4.85 -13.15
CA ILE A 487 -18.63 -5.99 -12.89
C ILE A 487 -18.42 -6.82 -14.16
N ASN A 488 -19.47 -7.06 -14.95
CA ASN A 488 -19.35 -7.76 -16.24
C ASN A 488 -18.37 -7.08 -17.20
N LYS A 489 -18.32 -5.74 -17.25
CA LYS A 489 -17.34 -4.99 -18.05
C LYS A 489 -15.90 -5.16 -17.55
N HIS A 490 -15.69 -5.29 -16.24
CA HIS A 490 -14.37 -5.54 -15.66
C HIS A 490 -13.92 -7.00 -15.76
N TYR A 491 -14.85 -7.95 -15.66
CA TYR A 491 -14.60 -9.38 -15.83
C TYR A 491 -14.15 -9.71 -17.26
N GLN A 492 -14.81 -9.11 -18.26
CA GLN A 492 -14.46 -9.27 -19.68
C GLN A 492 -13.15 -8.56 -20.08
N ALA A 493 -12.75 -7.51 -19.35
CA ALA A 493 -11.55 -6.75 -19.67
C ALA A 493 -10.26 -7.47 -19.23
N GLY A 494 -10.31 -8.29 -18.18
CA GLY A 494 -9.13 -8.87 -17.54
C GLY A 494 -8.24 -7.81 -16.89
N SER A 495 -7.71 -8.06 -15.69
CA SER A 495 -6.67 -7.20 -15.11
C SER A 495 -5.38 -7.35 -15.94
N PRO A 496 -4.64 -6.29 -16.30
CA PRO A 496 -3.35 -6.43 -16.99
C PRO A 496 -2.31 -7.24 -16.21
N VAL A 497 -2.46 -7.33 -14.88
CA VAL A 497 -1.66 -8.22 -14.03
C VAL A 497 -2.09 -9.66 -14.20
N ALA A 498 -3.39 -9.93 -14.25
CA ALA A 498 -3.91 -11.26 -14.58
C ALA A 498 -3.58 -11.67 -16.01
N GLN A 499 -3.64 -10.76 -16.99
CA GLN A 499 -3.18 -11.01 -18.36
C GLN A 499 -1.67 -11.24 -18.41
N ARG A 500 -0.85 -10.54 -17.61
CA ARG A 500 0.60 -10.80 -17.53
C ARG A 500 0.91 -12.09 -16.79
N GLU A 501 0.21 -12.43 -15.72
CA GLU A 501 0.37 -13.69 -14.99
C GLU A 501 -0.19 -14.85 -15.83
N GLU A 502 -1.27 -14.68 -16.59
CA GLU A 502 -1.78 -15.66 -17.56
C GLU A 502 -0.90 -15.75 -18.80
N LEU A 503 -0.35 -14.64 -19.31
CA LEU A 503 0.63 -14.65 -20.42
C LEU A 503 1.97 -15.22 -19.96
N SER A 504 2.45 -14.88 -18.75
CA SER A 504 3.64 -15.48 -18.15
C SER A 504 3.37 -16.94 -17.85
N ASN A 505 2.27 -17.33 -17.22
CA ASN A 505 1.86 -18.73 -17.07
C ASN A 505 1.65 -19.41 -18.42
N PHE A 506 1.24 -18.71 -19.48
CA PHE A 506 1.11 -19.24 -20.84
C PHE A 506 2.47 -19.38 -21.51
N PHE A 507 3.39 -18.43 -21.36
CA PHE A 507 4.75 -18.49 -21.88
C PHE A 507 5.64 -19.43 -21.06
N ASP A 508 5.36 -19.59 -19.77
CA ASP A 508 5.91 -20.59 -18.85
C ASP A 508 5.31 -21.94 -19.23
N LYS A 509 3.99 -22.07 -19.48
CA LYS A 509 3.38 -23.30 -20.05
C LYS A 509 3.84 -23.60 -21.47
N VAL A 510 4.22 -22.61 -22.28
CA VAL A 510 4.73 -22.79 -23.67
C VAL A 510 6.22 -23.09 -23.66
N SER A 511 6.99 -22.49 -22.75
CA SER A 511 8.42 -22.81 -22.54
C SER A 511 8.60 -24.14 -21.79
N GLU A 512 7.68 -24.49 -20.89
CA GLU A 512 7.55 -25.81 -20.26
C GLU A 512 6.95 -26.86 -21.21
N LYS A 513 6.01 -26.52 -22.13
CA LYS A 513 5.52 -27.47 -23.14
C LYS A 513 6.60 -27.90 -24.12
N VAL A 514 7.65 -27.09 -24.30
CA VAL A 514 8.82 -27.47 -25.11
C VAL A 514 9.81 -28.32 -24.28
N LEU A 515 9.62 -28.46 -22.96
CA LEU A 515 10.56 -29.11 -22.04
C LEU A 515 9.94 -30.02 -20.94
N LYS A 516 8.71 -30.56 -21.10
CA LYS A 516 8.18 -31.62 -20.21
C LYS A 516 8.47 -33.02 -20.74
N PRO A 517 9.04 -33.94 -19.93
CA PRO A 517 8.78 -35.37 -20.09
C PRO A 517 7.34 -35.66 -19.65
N GLN A 518 6.58 -36.42 -20.45
CA GLN A 518 5.17 -36.74 -20.19
C GLN A 518 5.01 -37.63 -18.93
N THR A 519 4.19 -37.20 -17.97
CA THR A 519 3.85 -37.96 -16.75
C THR A 519 2.76 -39.01 -16.99
N ILE A 520 1.92 -38.81 -18.00
CA ILE A 520 0.86 -39.75 -18.39
C ILE A 520 1.18 -40.34 -19.75
N ALA A 521 1.22 -41.67 -19.83
CA ALA A 521 1.44 -42.40 -21.07
C ALA A 521 0.11 -42.90 -21.67
N PRO A 522 -0.05 -42.85 -23.00
CA PRO A 522 -1.19 -43.46 -23.68
C PRO A 522 -1.31 -44.96 -23.40
N LYS A 523 -2.53 -45.47 -23.48
CA LYS A 523 -2.83 -46.90 -23.37
C LYS A 523 -2.00 -47.73 -24.35
N GLY A 524 -1.36 -48.79 -23.84
CA GLY A 524 -0.55 -49.72 -24.66
C GLY A 524 0.90 -49.29 -24.90
N VAL A 525 1.34 -48.16 -24.32
CA VAL A 525 2.75 -47.77 -24.29
C VAL A 525 3.43 -48.43 -23.09
N ASP A 526 4.47 -49.22 -23.35
CA ASP A 526 5.34 -49.73 -22.28
C ASP A 526 6.26 -48.61 -21.79
N ILE A 527 5.96 -48.10 -20.60
CA ILE A 527 6.71 -47.03 -19.96
C ILE A 527 7.95 -47.51 -19.20
N GLY A 528 8.11 -48.83 -19.01
CA GLY A 528 9.16 -49.42 -18.19
C GLY A 528 9.15 -48.94 -16.72
N GLY A 529 9.83 -49.67 -15.85
CA GLY A 529 9.94 -49.33 -14.43
C GLY A 529 9.19 -50.28 -13.51
N GLU A 530 9.21 -49.96 -12.22
CA GLU A 530 8.62 -50.81 -11.19
C GLU A 530 7.18 -50.40 -10.89
N GLU A 531 6.29 -51.39 -10.85
CA GLU A 531 4.88 -51.16 -10.60
C GLU A 531 4.63 -50.82 -9.13
N GLY A 532 3.87 -49.75 -8.89
CA GLY A 532 3.52 -49.28 -7.56
C GLY A 532 2.02 -49.06 -7.33
N PRO A 533 1.64 -48.68 -6.10
CA PRO A 533 0.24 -48.52 -5.68
C PRO A 533 -0.55 -47.38 -6.34
N LEU A 534 0.13 -46.45 -7.02
CA LEU A 534 -0.47 -45.27 -7.65
C LEU A 534 -0.07 -45.11 -9.13
N GLY A 535 0.57 -46.12 -9.72
CA GLY A 535 1.12 -46.07 -11.07
C GLY A 535 2.46 -46.78 -11.16
N THR A 536 3.34 -46.32 -12.04
CA THR A 536 4.66 -46.91 -12.29
C THR A 536 5.78 -45.94 -11.90
N CYS A 537 6.88 -46.46 -11.34
CA CYS A 537 8.05 -45.68 -11.00
C CYS A 537 9.19 -45.96 -11.98
N SER A 538 9.65 -44.90 -12.67
CA SER A 538 10.79 -44.98 -13.60
C SER A 538 12.15 -45.14 -12.90
N ALA A 539 12.26 -44.80 -11.62
CA ALA A 539 13.51 -44.89 -10.85
C ALA A 539 13.24 -44.98 -9.32
N PRO A 540 13.06 -46.19 -8.78
CA PRO A 540 12.84 -46.42 -7.35
C PRO A 540 13.99 -45.88 -6.48
N HIS A 541 13.68 -45.53 -5.23
CA HIS A 541 14.64 -45.03 -4.22
C HIS A 541 15.39 -43.73 -4.57
N SER A 542 14.97 -43.01 -5.60
CA SER A 542 15.55 -41.73 -6.02
C SER A 542 14.46 -40.67 -6.22
N PRO A 543 13.80 -40.22 -5.12
CA PRO A 543 12.69 -39.29 -5.23
C PRO A 543 13.19 -37.91 -5.67
N VAL A 544 12.46 -37.31 -6.63
CA VAL A 544 12.76 -35.97 -7.14
C VAL A 544 11.46 -35.19 -7.21
N ALA A 545 11.32 -34.12 -6.44
CA ALA A 545 10.12 -33.30 -6.44
C ALA A 545 9.83 -32.70 -7.82
N VAL A 546 8.54 -32.65 -8.20
CA VAL A 546 8.10 -32.04 -9.46
C VAL A 546 8.50 -30.57 -9.56
N ALA A 547 8.43 -29.84 -8.44
CA ALA A 547 8.81 -28.44 -8.29
C ALA A 547 9.56 -28.18 -6.97
N GLY A 548 10.09 -26.97 -6.79
CA GLY A 548 10.89 -26.59 -5.61
C GLY A 548 10.10 -26.46 -4.30
N ASP A 549 8.78 -26.31 -4.37
CA ASP A 549 7.87 -26.32 -3.21
C ASP A 549 6.70 -27.25 -3.55
N VAL A 550 6.59 -28.38 -2.85
CA VAL A 550 5.53 -29.38 -3.07
C VAL A 550 4.76 -29.63 -1.76
N PRO A 551 3.41 -29.72 -1.80
CA PRO A 551 2.59 -29.91 -0.60
C PRO A 551 2.93 -31.16 0.21
N VAL A 552 3.34 -32.23 -0.47
CA VAL A 552 3.84 -33.47 0.14
C VAL A 552 5.21 -33.77 -0.43
N SER A 553 6.22 -33.85 0.43
CA SER A 553 7.58 -34.18 0.01
C SER A 553 7.64 -35.64 -0.46
N PRO A 554 8.22 -35.92 -1.65
CA PRO A 554 8.35 -37.28 -2.12
C PRO A 554 9.41 -38.02 -1.29
N ASP A 555 8.98 -39.06 -0.60
CA ASP A 555 9.86 -40.07 -0.02
C ASP A 555 9.34 -41.44 -0.51
N CYS A 556 10.22 -42.37 -0.89
CA CYS A 556 9.78 -43.66 -1.46
C CYS A 556 9.13 -44.58 -0.42
N GLN A 557 8.86 -44.11 0.81
CA GLN A 557 8.22 -44.86 1.88
C GLN A 557 6.72 -44.52 1.95
N ASN A 558 6.38 -43.24 1.79
CA ASN A 558 5.03 -42.72 1.77
C ASN A 558 4.50 -42.65 0.34
N GLN A 559 3.56 -43.54 0.03
CA GLN A 559 2.99 -43.67 -1.31
C GLN A 559 2.35 -42.38 -1.82
N ASN A 560 1.78 -41.55 -0.94
CA ASN A 560 1.16 -40.27 -1.32
C ASN A 560 2.19 -39.26 -1.86
N GLY A 561 3.45 -39.37 -1.45
CA GLY A 561 4.54 -38.54 -1.95
C GLY A 561 4.89 -38.85 -3.42
N CYS A 562 4.55 -40.03 -3.94
CA CYS A 562 4.82 -40.40 -5.33
C CYS A 562 4.13 -39.47 -6.33
N LEU A 563 2.93 -38.99 -6.03
CA LEU A 563 2.17 -38.06 -6.88
C LEU A 563 2.85 -36.70 -7.09
N PHE A 564 3.83 -36.37 -6.23
CA PHE A 564 4.61 -35.13 -6.30
C PHE A 564 6.05 -35.38 -6.78
N CYS A 565 6.32 -36.56 -7.37
CA CYS A 565 7.63 -36.98 -7.82
C CYS A 565 7.74 -37.01 -9.35
N ARG A 566 8.84 -36.48 -9.93
CA ARG A 566 9.16 -36.52 -11.37
C ARG A 566 9.38 -37.93 -11.92
N LYS A 567 9.51 -38.93 -11.04
CA LYS A 567 9.77 -40.32 -11.41
C LYS A 567 8.50 -41.17 -11.47
N HIS A 568 7.38 -40.64 -10.98
CA HIS A 568 6.07 -41.26 -11.04
C HIS A 568 5.48 -41.08 -12.44
N LEU A 569 4.95 -42.16 -12.98
CA LEU A 569 4.32 -42.24 -14.30
C LEU A 569 2.99 -42.97 -14.14
N VAL A 570 2.02 -42.57 -14.95
CA VAL A 570 0.68 -43.16 -14.96
C VAL A 570 0.33 -43.60 -16.38
N THR A 571 -0.21 -44.79 -16.54
CA THR A 571 -0.74 -45.23 -17.83
C THR A 571 -2.23 -44.92 -17.90
N ALA A 572 -2.72 -44.44 -19.05
CA ALA A 572 -4.15 -44.24 -19.32
C ALA A 572 -4.88 -45.60 -19.54
N ASP A 573 -4.86 -46.48 -18.54
CA ASP A 573 -5.53 -47.78 -18.56
C ASP A 573 -6.40 -48.01 -17.33
N GLU A 574 -7.22 -49.07 -17.36
CA GLU A 574 -8.14 -49.39 -16.27
C GLU A 574 -7.41 -49.59 -14.93
N LYS A 575 -6.19 -50.13 -14.98
CA LYS A 575 -5.45 -50.57 -13.81
C LYS A 575 -4.96 -49.36 -13.00
N ASP A 576 -4.32 -48.40 -13.66
CA ASP A 576 -3.83 -47.21 -12.97
C ASP A 576 -4.96 -46.23 -12.63
N ILE A 577 -6.04 -46.16 -13.45
CA ILE A 577 -7.27 -45.45 -13.07
C ILE A 577 -7.85 -46.04 -11.76
N ARG A 578 -7.95 -47.37 -11.66
CA ARG A 578 -8.50 -48.05 -10.47
C ARG A 578 -7.64 -47.80 -9.23
N LYS A 579 -6.31 -47.81 -9.36
CA LYS A 579 -5.39 -47.46 -8.26
C LYS A 579 -5.60 -46.04 -7.75
N LEU A 580 -5.68 -45.07 -8.65
CA LEU A 580 -5.91 -43.66 -8.32
C LEU A 580 -7.28 -43.47 -7.63
N ALA A 581 -8.35 -44.02 -8.22
CA ALA A 581 -9.70 -43.94 -7.65
C ALA A 581 -9.78 -44.63 -6.27
N SER A 582 -9.11 -45.78 -6.10
CA SER A 582 -9.09 -46.52 -4.83
C SER A 582 -8.34 -45.77 -3.73
N CYS A 583 -7.22 -45.13 -4.05
CA CYS A 583 -6.51 -44.26 -3.11
C CYS A 583 -7.39 -43.11 -2.64
N ALA A 584 -8.01 -42.39 -3.57
CA ALA A 584 -8.91 -41.29 -3.26
C ALA A 584 -10.09 -41.74 -2.37
N TYR A 585 -10.67 -42.92 -2.66
CA TYR A 585 -11.71 -43.51 -1.84
C TYR A 585 -11.24 -43.75 -0.40
N VAL A 586 -10.11 -44.43 -0.20
CA VAL A 586 -9.57 -44.74 1.15
C VAL A 586 -9.22 -43.49 1.93
N ILE A 587 -8.62 -42.48 1.28
CA ILE A 587 -8.32 -41.19 1.90
C ILE A 587 -9.60 -40.51 2.37
N ARG A 588 -10.66 -40.51 1.54
CA ARG A 588 -11.94 -39.90 1.90
C ARG A 588 -12.60 -40.58 3.11
N GLN A 589 -12.37 -41.88 3.31
CA GLN A 589 -12.84 -42.60 4.52
C GLN A 589 -12.10 -42.20 5.81
N THR A 590 -11.01 -41.42 5.74
CA THR A 590 -10.21 -41.04 6.92
C THR A 590 -10.06 -39.54 7.08
N ILE A 591 -10.69 -38.74 6.21
CA ILE A 591 -10.53 -37.28 6.16
C ILE A 591 -11.13 -36.57 7.38
N TYR A 592 -12.02 -37.24 8.11
CA TYR A 592 -12.65 -36.71 9.32
C TYR A 592 -11.72 -36.73 10.55
N LEU A 593 -10.57 -37.42 10.46
CA LEU A 593 -9.59 -37.44 11.54
C LEU A 593 -8.97 -36.05 11.74
N PRO A 594 -8.68 -35.65 12.99
CA PRO A 594 -8.01 -34.37 13.27
C PRO A 594 -6.72 -34.23 12.46
N ASP A 595 -6.54 -33.06 11.84
CA ASP A 595 -5.39 -32.70 10.98
C ASP A 595 -5.24 -33.48 9.65
N ALA A 596 -6.10 -34.47 9.37
CA ALA A 596 -6.05 -35.27 8.14
C ALA A 596 -6.46 -34.47 6.89
N GLU A 597 -7.46 -33.58 7.00
CA GLU A 597 -7.95 -32.78 5.87
C GLU A 597 -6.84 -31.89 5.27
N ALA A 598 -6.05 -31.22 6.10
CA ALA A 598 -4.95 -30.35 5.65
C ALA A 598 -3.83 -31.15 4.95
N HIS A 599 -3.61 -32.41 5.36
CA HIS A 599 -2.56 -33.26 4.80
C HIS A 599 -2.99 -33.95 3.50
N PHE A 600 -4.24 -34.39 3.41
CA PHE A 600 -4.72 -35.21 2.29
C PHE A 600 -5.43 -34.43 1.19
N LYS A 601 -5.88 -33.20 1.45
CA LYS A 601 -6.52 -32.38 0.41
C LYS A 601 -5.64 -32.18 -0.84
N PRO A 602 -4.34 -31.86 -0.74
CA PRO A 602 -3.47 -31.75 -1.92
C PRO A 602 -3.31 -33.07 -2.68
N VAL A 603 -3.38 -34.21 -1.99
CA VAL A 603 -3.28 -35.55 -2.59
C VAL A 603 -4.53 -35.85 -3.43
N LEU A 604 -5.71 -35.52 -2.91
CA LEU A 604 -6.98 -35.67 -3.61
C LEU A 604 -7.05 -34.78 -4.85
N GLU A 605 -6.62 -33.53 -4.75
CA GLU A 605 -6.60 -32.58 -5.87
C GLU A 605 -5.73 -33.09 -7.03
N VAL A 606 -4.53 -33.64 -6.74
CA VAL A 606 -3.66 -34.21 -7.78
C VAL A 606 -4.26 -35.48 -8.40
N ILE A 607 -4.92 -36.33 -7.61
CA ILE A 607 -5.59 -37.52 -8.17
C ILE A 607 -6.73 -37.11 -9.10
N ASP A 608 -7.55 -36.14 -8.71
CA ASP A 608 -8.65 -35.64 -9.52
C ASP A 608 -8.12 -35.01 -10.83
N GLU A 609 -7.02 -34.25 -10.78
CA GLU A 609 -6.35 -33.70 -11.97
C GLU A 609 -5.83 -34.81 -12.92
N LEU A 610 -5.19 -35.85 -12.39
CA LEU A 610 -4.69 -36.98 -13.18
C LEU A 610 -5.84 -37.74 -13.87
N LEU A 611 -6.96 -37.97 -13.17
CA LEU A 611 -8.12 -38.64 -13.74
C LEU A 611 -8.78 -37.81 -14.85
N VAL A 612 -8.85 -36.48 -14.66
CA VAL A 612 -9.33 -35.56 -15.70
C VAL A 612 -8.41 -35.60 -16.92
N GLU A 613 -7.09 -35.58 -16.73
CA GLU A 613 -6.13 -35.62 -17.83
C GLU A 613 -6.18 -36.95 -18.58
N ILE A 614 -6.30 -38.09 -17.88
CA ILE A 614 -6.54 -39.41 -18.49
C ILE A 614 -7.83 -39.42 -19.31
N GLY A 615 -8.89 -38.78 -18.82
CA GLY A 615 -10.18 -38.67 -19.53
C GLY A 615 -10.09 -37.92 -20.86
N THR A 616 -9.04 -37.14 -21.09
CA THR A 616 -8.82 -36.45 -22.38
C THR A 616 -8.28 -37.36 -23.48
N PHE A 617 -7.78 -38.55 -23.15
CA PHE A 617 -7.33 -39.54 -24.13
C PHE A 617 -8.51 -40.24 -24.80
N GLU A 618 -8.34 -40.59 -26.08
CA GLU A 618 -9.38 -41.25 -26.87
C GLU A 618 -9.88 -42.54 -26.19
N GLY A 619 -11.20 -42.64 -25.99
CA GLY A 619 -11.85 -43.79 -25.36
C GLY A 619 -11.61 -43.95 -23.85
N CYS A 620 -10.97 -42.98 -23.19
CA CYS A 620 -10.65 -43.07 -21.75
C CYS A 620 -11.64 -42.33 -20.84
N ALA A 621 -12.45 -41.38 -21.36
CA ALA A 621 -13.47 -40.68 -20.57
C ALA A 621 -14.49 -41.63 -19.92
N ASP A 622 -15.13 -42.48 -20.73
CA ASP A 622 -16.10 -43.48 -20.26
C ASP A 622 -15.45 -44.51 -19.32
N LEU A 623 -14.16 -44.82 -19.55
CA LEU A 623 -13.39 -45.76 -18.72
C LEU A 623 -13.12 -45.17 -17.33
N VAL A 624 -12.72 -43.90 -17.24
CA VAL A 624 -12.53 -43.19 -15.97
C VAL A 624 -13.84 -43.13 -15.20
N GLU A 625 -14.94 -42.78 -15.86
CA GLU A 625 -16.26 -42.73 -15.23
C GLU A 625 -16.70 -44.10 -14.70
N THR A 626 -16.60 -45.15 -15.54
CA THR A 626 -17.00 -46.51 -15.18
C THR A 626 -16.19 -47.07 -14.02
N VAL A 627 -14.86 -46.94 -14.07
CA VAL A 627 -13.97 -47.48 -13.03
C VAL A 627 -14.13 -46.71 -11.72
N THR A 628 -14.28 -45.38 -11.79
CA THR A 628 -14.51 -44.57 -10.59
C THR A 628 -15.85 -44.92 -9.95
N HIS A 629 -16.91 -45.06 -10.74
CA HIS A 629 -18.21 -45.50 -10.24
C HIS A 629 -18.13 -46.88 -9.59
N ASP A 630 -17.45 -47.84 -10.22
CA ASP A 630 -17.28 -49.20 -9.68
C ASP A 630 -16.50 -49.24 -8.35
N VAL A 631 -15.46 -48.41 -8.20
CA VAL A 631 -14.72 -48.29 -6.94
C VAL A 631 -15.59 -47.69 -5.83
N TYR A 632 -16.34 -46.62 -6.12
CA TYR A 632 -17.08 -45.87 -5.11
C TYR A 632 -18.41 -46.53 -4.71
N GLU A 633 -19.15 -47.09 -5.67
CA GLU A 633 -20.47 -47.67 -5.41
C GLU A 633 -20.41 -49.17 -5.12
N ASN A 634 -19.52 -49.91 -5.79
CA ASN A 634 -19.43 -51.36 -5.63
C ASN A 634 -18.28 -51.80 -4.71
N GLY A 635 -17.42 -50.88 -4.27
CA GLY A 635 -16.30 -51.20 -3.37
C GLY A 635 -15.19 -52.04 -4.03
N ASN A 636 -15.11 -52.05 -5.37
CA ASN A 636 -14.14 -52.85 -6.13
C ASN A 636 -12.78 -52.14 -6.23
N LEU A 637 -12.12 -51.96 -5.08
CA LEU A 637 -10.82 -51.30 -4.98
C LEU A 637 -9.69 -52.14 -5.59
N ASP A 638 -8.61 -51.47 -5.99
CA ASP A 638 -7.33 -52.11 -6.28
C ASP A 638 -6.86 -52.96 -5.06
N PRO A 639 -6.25 -54.14 -5.28
CA PRO A 639 -5.89 -55.06 -4.19
C PRO A 639 -5.03 -54.43 -3.08
N TYR A 640 -4.12 -53.51 -3.41
CA TYR A 640 -3.31 -52.83 -2.41
C TYR A 640 -4.17 -51.95 -1.49
N TRP A 641 -5.06 -51.16 -2.09
CA TRP A 641 -5.92 -50.22 -1.36
C TRP A 641 -7.06 -50.91 -0.63
N SER A 642 -7.56 -52.03 -1.15
CA SER A 642 -8.51 -52.91 -0.45
C SER A 642 -7.91 -53.48 0.84
N GLN A 643 -6.65 -53.96 0.79
CA GLN A 643 -5.93 -54.41 1.99
C GLN A 643 -5.68 -53.26 2.97
N LYS A 644 -5.33 -52.08 2.46
CA LYS A 644 -5.11 -50.90 3.29
C LYS A 644 -6.39 -50.46 4.00
N LEU A 645 -7.53 -50.47 3.30
CA LEU A 645 -8.84 -50.16 3.88
C LEU A 645 -9.23 -51.19 4.95
N SER A 646 -9.02 -52.48 4.68
CA SER A 646 -9.30 -53.56 5.64
C SER A 646 -8.43 -53.46 6.91
N LEU A 647 -7.18 -52.99 6.78
CA LEU A 647 -6.31 -52.71 7.91
C LEU A 647 -6.79 -51.51 8.73
N LEU A 648 -7.30 -50.46 8.08
CA LEU A 648 -7.85 -49.30 8.78
C LEU A 648 -9.14 -49.68 9.53
N ASP A 649 -9.96 -50.54 8.92
CA ASP A 649 -11.16 -51.10 9.54
C ASP A 649 -10.82 -51.97 10.77
N SER A 650 -9.83 -52.86 10.66
CA SER A 650 -9.40 -53.71 11.78
C SER A 650 -8.76 -52.95 12.94
N LEU A 651 -8.32 -51.70 12.69
CA LEU A 651 -7.83 -50.78 13.71
C LEU A 651 -8.93 -49.85 14.25
N GLU A 652 -10.18 -50.01 13.82
CA GLU A 652 -11.35 -49.18 14.19
C GLU A 652 -11.14 -47.68 13.86
N ILE A 653 -10.42 -47.40 12.77
CA ILE A 653 -10.09 -46.02 12.30
C ILE A 653 -11.08 -45.54 11.22
N LEU A 654 -12.00 -46.38 10.76
CA LEU A 654 -13.06 -45.98 9.82
C LEU A 654 -14.29 -45.48 10.59
N ALA A 655 -15.01 -44.50 10.02
CA ALA A 655 -16.17 -43.86 10.65
C ALA A 655 -17.44 -44.72 10.60
#